data_AF-A0A7K0E6T7-F1
#
_entry.id   AF-A0A7K0E6T7-F1
#
_cell.length_a   1.000
_cell.length_b   1.000
_cell.length_c   1.000
_cell.angle_alpha   90.00
_cell.angle_beta   90.00
_cell.angle_gamma   90.00
#
_symmetry.space_group_name_H-M   'P 1'
#
loop_
_entity.id
_entity.type
_entity.pdbx_description
1 polymer ?
#
loop_
_entity_poly.entity_id
_entity_poly.type
_entity_poly.pdbx_seq_one_letter_code
_entity_poly.pdbx_strand_id
1 'polypeptide(L)'
;MDKITTPRFNKKGTTFFTLLMAFVLFGVASSEAYTDLDRTLVLQSPTDTDGDGVPDETDLDDDNDGILDSEECSTLELKEVFITDFGFPEGIRDGSLSASDVDLSSKWGLPAGSVIVTVTGVSTSSTGPFFSVENNLPVTFYISGTTPVNVVARHSPNLAALSRDGIVALDGTIYDQTTTLPTGIVEGSMGNDYYVENITNSGIDEPERATWVSQSTVTEIQFYTNSDHIQNGIRLLLQPNACPDTDGDGTPDNLDIDADNDGIPDNVEAQPTEGYIPPSGIDVDNDGLDDAYEGSGNEGLTPVNTDGTDTPDYIDLDSDNDLVPDNNEGNDFNFDGIPDQIFTGIDTDGDGLDDGYEGSNVNDGYDINDEIDDPANDLPDTDGTEDVNYRDIDDDGDGIDTPNEDANNDGDPTNDDTDGDGTPDYLDPINDNGPDTDGDGVPDATDLDDDNDGILDTVEDSNLDSDNDPLTNPVDTDNDGIPNHLDIDADNDGIPDNVEAQTTEGYIAPNEDDAATYDANNGLNSAYLPDGLIPVNHDKIDTPDYIDLDSDNDLVPDNNEGNDFNFDGIPDQTYTGVDTDNDGLDDGYEGSDINDGFDVNDEIDDPANDLPDTDGTEDVNYRDIDDDGDGIDTPDEDADGDGDPTNDDTDGDGTPDYLDPINDDSPDTDGDGVPDNTDLDDDNDGILDTVEDPNTDGDNDPLTNPLDTDGDGIPNHLDIDADNDGLPDNVEGQTTEGYIAPNEDDAATYEANNGLNSAYLPDGITPNNHDGTDTPDYIDLDSDNDWVPDNNEGNDFNFDGIPDQSYLGTDADGDGLDDGYEGSNINDGFDVNDEIDDPANDLPDTDGTEDVNYRDLDDDGDGIDTPSEDADGDGNPTNDDSNGDGIPDYLDPKPANTDIIVMQMVTPNGDGKNEFLWIENVDLALDNHLRIFNRWGITVYEGENYNNQNNVFDGRSKGRTTVNSGEYLPAGVYFYIFEYNTASENDITNSGYIYISE
;
A
#
# COMPACT_ATOMS: atom_id res chain seq x y z
N MET A 1 43.28 -3.54 -42.47
CA MET A 1 43.13 -2.30 -43.26
C MET A 1 42.65 -1.27 -42.24
N ASP A 2 43.54 -0.39 -41.79
CA ASP A 2 43.70 0.98 -42.31
C ASP A 2 42.54 1.88 -41.83
N LYS A 3 42.74 2.97 -41.06
CA LYS A 3 43.95 3.66 -40.57
C LYS A 3 43.62 4.48 -39.31
N ILE A 4 44.54 4.53 -38.35
CA ILE A 4 44.51 5.52 -37.25
C ILE A 4 45.19 6.82 -37.73
N THR A 5 44.65 7.98 -37.35
CA THR A 5 45.30 9.29 -37.53
C THR A 5 45.14 10.14 -36.26
N THR A 6 46.25 10.68 -35.76
CA THR A 6 46.30 11.51 -34.52
C THR A 6 46.13 13.01 -34.80
N PRO A 7 45.87 13.79 -33.74
CA PRO A 7 46.63 15.03 -33.52
C PRO A 7 47.47 14.98 -32.23
N ARG A 8 48.31 16.01 -32.02
CA ARG A 8 49.41 16.00 -31.04
C ARG A 8 49.19 16.94 -29.87
N PHE A 9 49.58 16.51 -28.67
CA PHE A 9 49.95 17.42 -27.57
C PHE A 9 51.37 17.98 -27.71
N ASN A 10 51.62 19.13 -27.08
CA ASN A 10 52.93 19.81 -27.03
C ASN A 10 53.57 19.71 -25.63
N LYS A 11 54.90 19.63 -25.59
CA LYS A 11 55.74 19.36 -24.39
C LYS A 11 55.84 20.51 -23.37
N LYS A 12 56.12 20.15 -22.09
CA LYS A 12 57.35 20.53 -21.34
C LYS A 12 57.49 19.79 -19.97
N GLY A 13 58.74 19.63 -19.48
CA GLY A 13 59.12 18.95 -18.22
C GLY A 13 59.55 17.49 -18.46
N THR A 14 60.81 17.11 -18.70
CA THR A 14 62.11 17.23 -17.98
C THR A 14 62.25 16.22 -16.83
N THR A 15 62.87 15.08 -17.14
CA THR A 15 63.25 13.94 -16.28
C THR A 15 64.61 14.13 -15.58
N PHE A 16 64.89 13.35 -14.52
CA PHE A 16 66.01 12.39 -14.50
C PHE A 16 65.97 11.41 -13.30
N PHE A 17 65.79 10.11 -13.60
CA PHE A 17 66.25 8.99 -12.76
C PHE A 17 67.10 8.07 -13.66
N THR A 18 68.05 7.32 -13.09
CA THR A 18 68.95 6.44 -13.86
C THR A 18 69.23 5.14 -13.15
N LEU A 19 68.87 4.02 -13.78
CA LEU A 19 69.46 2.71 -13.52
C LEU A 19 69.66 1.96 -14.85
N LEU A 20 70.76 1.21 -14.99
CA LEU A 20 71.11 0.48 -16.22
C LEU A 20 71.71 -0.90 -15.93
N MET A 21 70.92 -1.93 -16.20
CA MET A 21 71.25 -3.25 -16.77
C MET A 21 72.71 -3.78 -16.74
N ALA A 22 72.87 -5.04 -16.28
CA ALA A 22 73.83 -5.99 -16.86
C ALA A 22 73.40 -7.47 -16.66
N PHE A 23 73.39 -8.26 -17.75
CA PHE A 23 73.12 -9.72 -17.79
C PHE A 23 74.22 -10.43 -18.62
N VAL A 24 74.66 -11.66 -18.26
CA VAL A 24 75.50 -12.66 -19.02
C VAL A 24 75.97 -13.79 -18.05
N LEU A 25 76.06 -15.12 -18.30
CA LEU A 25 75.93 -15.98 -19.51
C LEU A 25 75.67 -17.50 -19.16
N PHE A 26 74.74 -18.16 -19.87
CA PHE A 26 74.63 -19.63 -20.18
C PHE A 26 75.01 -20.76 -19.19
N GLY A 27 74.09 -21.73 -18.98
CA GLY A 27 74.41 -23.06 -18.39
C GLY A 27 73.27 -24.12 -18.30
N VAL A 28 72.97 -24.83 -19.40
CA VAL A 28 71.97 -25.91 -19.62
C VAL A 28 71.68 -26.97 -18.50
N ALA A 29 70.40 -27.07 -18.10
CA ALA A 29 69.54 -28.25 -17.77
C ALA A 29 69.57 -29.06 -16.43
N SER A 30 68.34 -29.56 -16.14
CA SER A 30 67.87 -30.76 -15.36
C SER A 30 67.69 -30.71 -13.82
N SER A 31 66.41 -30.62 -13.43
CA SER A 31 65.65 -31.42 -12.43
C SER A 31 66.21 -31.70 -11.01
N GLU A 32 65.38 -31.31 -10.03
CA GLU A 32 65.14 -31.90 -8.70
C GLU A 32 66.14 -31.69 -7.53
N ALA A 33 65.54 -31.29 -6.39
CA ALA A 33 65.93 -31.52 -4.99
C ALA A 33 66.99 -30.63 -4.28
N TYR A 34 66.46 -29.64 -3.56
CA TYR A 34 66.61 -29.38 -2.11
C TYR A 34 67.86 -28.65 -1.49
N THR A 35 67.53 -27.74 -0.57
CA THR A 35 68.29 -27.14 0.58
C THR A 35 69.47 -26.17 0.35
N ASP A 36 69.17 -24.88 0.61
CA ASP A 36 69.61 -24.11 1.79
C ASP A 36 70.85 -23.16 1.71
N LEU A 37 70.76 -22.09 2.53
CA LEU A 37 71.62 -20.91 2.77
C LEU A 37 71.76 -19.87 1.63
N ASP A 38 70.92 -18.85 1.69
CA ASP A 38 71.35 -17.44 1.56
C ASP A 38 70.51 -16.57 2.52
N ARG A 39 70.94 -16.46 3.79
CA ARG A 39 70.30 -15.57 4.78
C ARG A 39 70.75 -14.14 4.51
N THR A 40 70.06 -13.46 3.59
CA THR A 40 70.23 -12.03 3.38
C THR A 40 69.94 -11.32 4.69
N LEU A 41 70.89 -10.53 5.20
CA LEU A 41 70.63 -9.63 6.31
C LEU A 41 69.78 -8.47 5.76
N VAL A 42 68.46 -8.63 5.83
CA VAL A 42 67.52 -7.52 5.82
C VAL A 42 67.61 -6.93 7.22
N LEU A 43 67.96 -5.64 7.35
CA LEU A 43 67.40 -4.90 8.48
C LEU A 43 65.93 -4.78 8.10
N GLN A 44 65.08 -5.48 8.84
CA GLN A 44 63.70 -5.02 8.99
C GLN A 44 63.81 -3.61 9.58
N SER A 45 62.95 -2.69 9.13
CA SER A 45 62.58 -1.59 10.04
C SER A 45 61.99 -2.24 11.30
N PRO A 46 62.03 -1.58 12.47
CA PRO A 46 61.02 -1.91 13.47
C PRO A 46 59.63 -1.80 12.84
N THR A 47 58.67 -2.51 13.40
CA THR A 47 57.26 -2.26 13.14
C THR A 47 56.90 -0.90 13.78
N ASP A 48 55.80 -0.32 13.32
CA ASP A 48 55.37 1.08 13.35
C ASP A 48 53.93 0.92 12.83
N THR A 49 53.00 0.59 13.74
CA THR A 49 51.67 0.01 13.46
C THR A 49 50.71 1.09 12.97
N ASP A 50 50.34 2.03 13.84
CA ASP A 50 49.56 3.24 13.52
C ASP A 50 50.21 4.12 12.41
N GLY A 51 51.54 4.08 12.30
CA GLY A 51 52.31 4.80 11.31
C GLY A 51 52.68 6.25 11.68
N ASP A 52 52.56 6.68 12.95
CA ASP A 52 52.95 8.03 13.39
C ASP A 52 54.47 8.29 13.18
N GLY A 53 55.27 7.22 13.27
CA GLY A 53 56.72 7.18 13.09
C GLY A 53 57.55 6.96 14.35
N VAL A 54 56.90 6.69 15.48
CA VAL A 54 57.41 6.00 16.68
C VAL A 54 57.24 4.48 16.45
N PRO A 55 58.22 3.64 16.82
CA PRO A 55 58.08 2.19 16.62
C PRO A 55 57.68 1.46 17.90
N ASP A 56 56.83 0.44 17.78
CA ASP A 56 56.18 -0.37 18.85
C ASP A 56 57.11 -0.73 20.02
N GLU A 57 58.38 -1.06 19.71
CA GLU A 57 59.36 -1.45 20.74
C GLU A 57 59.75 -0.33 21.72
N THR A 58 59.20 0.88 21.51
CA THR A 58 59.46 2.12 22.22
C THR A 58 58.23 3.02 22.39
N ASP A 59 57.07 2.60 21.89
CA ASP A 59 55.83 3.33 22.06
C ASP A 59 55.30 3.26 23.51
N LEU A 60 54.22 4.00 23.76
CA LEU A 60 53.39 3.95 24.96
C LEU A 60 51.95 3.46 24.66
N ASP A 61 51.56 3.50 23.39
CA ASP A 61 50.19 3.40 22.85
C ASP A 61 50.38 3.01 21.36
N ASP A 62 50.26 1.71 21.05
CA ASP A 62 50.84 1.09 19.84
C ASP A 62 49.92 1.25 18.58
N ASP A 63 48.65 1.59 18.79
CA ASP A 63 47.54 1.81 17.82
C ASP A 63 46.97 3.25 17.88
N ASN A 64 47.29 4.01 18.93
CA ASN A 64 46.89 5.41 19.19
C ASN A 64 45.45 5.60 19.69
N ASP A 65 44.79 4.54 20.17
CA ASP A 65 43.42 4.59 20.73
C ASP A 65 43.34 5.42 22.04
N GLY A 66 44.48 5.75 22.65
CA GLY A 66 44.60 6.53 23.87
C GLY A 66 44.55 5.71 25.15
N ILE A 67 44.20 4.43 25.08
CA ILE A 67 44.52 3.43 26.10
C ILE A 67 46.05 3.21 26.04
N LEU A 68 46.62 2.75 27.15
CA LEU A 68 48.08 2.53 27.20
C LEU A 68 48.35 1.05 27.14
N ASP A 69 49.32 0.65 26.29
CA ASP A 69 49.96 -0.68 26.16
C ASP A 69 50.27 -1.33 27.54
N SER A 70 50.41 -0.52 28.59
CA SER A 70 50.66 -0.97 29.96
C SER A 70 49.44 -1.36 30.82
N GLU A 71 48.23 -0.97 30.42
CA GLU A 71 46.95 -1.36 31.03
C GLU A 71 46.36 -2.59 30.32
N GLU A 72 46.43 -2.72 28.99
CA GLU A 72 45.99 -3.93 28.29
C GLU A 72 47.03 -5.07 28.43
N CYS A 73 48.33 -4.82 28.19
CA CYS A 73 49.34 -5.89 28.22
C CYS A 73 49.77 -6.34 29.62
N SER A 74 49.30 -7.52 30.01
CA SER A 74 49.62 -8.12 31.32
C SER A 74 51.05 -8.68 31.45
N THR A 75 51.86 -8.18 32.40
CA THR A 75 53.22 -8.72 32.63
C THR A 75 53.25 -10.02 33.45
N LEU A 76 53.68 -11.14 32.84
CA LEU A 76 53.60 -12.48 33.45
C LEU A 76 54.74 -12.82 34.43
N GLU A 77 54.56 -13.89 35.24
CA GLU A 77 55.54 -14.31 36.26
C GLU A 77 56.94 -14.60 35.65
N LEU A 78 57.98 -13.91 36.13
CA LEU A 78 59.40 -14.12 35.77
C LEU A 78 59.90 -15.55 36.12
N LYS A 79 60.14 -16.41 35.11
CA LYS A 79 60.54 -17.83 35.32
C LYS A 79 61.92 -18.17 34.73
N GLU A 80 62.78 -18.80 35.54
CA GLU A 80 64.11 -19.30 35.12
C GLU A 80 64.00 -20.41 34.06
N VAL A 81 64.80 -20.31 33.00
CA VAL A 81 64.93 -21.28 31.92
C VAL A 81 66.08 -22.24 32.21
N PHE A 82 65.87 -23.54 32.00
CA PHE A 82 66.80 -24.62 32.38
C PHE A 82 67.30 -25.41 31.19
N ILE A 83 68.44 -26.11 31.36
CA ILE A 83 69.02 -26.94 30.29
C ILE A 83 68.11 -28.13 29.93
N THR A 84 67.22 -28.51 30.84
CA THR A 84 66.24 -29.60 30.66
C THR A 84 65.18 -29.26 29.62
N ASP A 85 64.88 -27.98 29.45
CA ASP A 85 63.81 -27.48 28.60
C ASP A 85 64.20 -27.69 27.13
N PHE A 86 65.50 -27.57 26.83
CA PHE A 86 66.14 -27.91 25.55
C PHE A 86 66.64 -29.37 25.46
N GLY A 87 66.32 -30.22 26.45
CA GLY A 87 66.73 -31.63 26.49
C GLY A 87 68.24 -31.89 26.65
N PHE A 88 69.03 -30.91 27.11
CA PHE A 88 70.49 -31.04 27.20
C PHE A 88 70.96 -31.90 28.39
N PRO A 89 72.07 -32.65 28.24
CA PRO A 89 72.67 -33.40 29.34
C PRO A 89 73.53 -32.52 30.27
N GLU A 90 73.56 -32.85 31.57
CA GLU A 90 74.46 -32.22 32.55
C GLU A 90 75.96 -32.54 32.30
N GLY A 91 76.83 -31.56 32.56
CA GLY A 91 78.29 -31.70 32.64
C GLY A 91 79.08 -31.58 31.34
N ILE A 92 78.50 -31.02 30.27
CA ILE A 92 79.19 -30.75 29.00
C ILE A 92 79.85 -29.36 29.05
N ARG A 93 81.10 -29.23 28.58
CA ARG A 93 81.96 -28.05 28.84
C ARG A 93 82.80 -27.59 27.65
N ASP A 94 82.33 -27.88 26.44
CA ASP A 94 83.03 -27.60 25.19
C ASP A 94 82.21 -26.72 24.24
N GLY A 95 81.12 -26.12 24.73
CA GLY A 95 80.24 -25.24 23.95
C GLY A 95 79.54 -25.94 22.78
N SER A 96 79.51 -27.28 22.76
CA SER A 96 79.05 -28.07 21.62
C SER A 96 77.53 -28.26 21.53
N LEU A 97 76.78 -27.77 22.52
CA LEU A 97 75.33 -27.93 22.58
C LEU A 97 74.61 -26.73 21.97
N SER A 98 73.54 -27.03 21.24
CA SER A 98 72.63 -26.05 20.65
C SER A 98 71.26 -26.68 20.47
N ALA A 99 70.22 -25.87 20.54
CA ALA A 99 68.86 -26.22 20.21
C ALA A 99 68.23 -25.02 19.48
N SER A 100 67.32 -25.30 18.57
CA SER A 100 66.63 -24.28 17.77
C SER A 100 65.14 -24.47 17.92
N ASP A 101 64.42 -23.35 17.89
CA ASP A 101 62.97 -23.27 17.78
C ASP A 101 62.26 -24.07 18.89
N VAL A 102 62.76 -23.94 20.14
CA VAL A 102 62.19 -24.61 21.31
C VAL A 102 61.12 -23.72 21.92
N ASP A 103 59.87 -24.11 21.68
CA ASP A 103 58.68 -23.54 22.31
C ASP A 103 58.69 -23.81 23.83
N LEU A 104 58.61 -22.72 24.61
CA LEU A 104 58.54 -22.68 26.07
C LEU A 104 57.21 -22.12 26.59
N SER A 105 56.27 -21.76 25.72
CA SER A 105 55.05 -20.98 26.01
C SER A 105 54.18 -21.60 27.11
N SER A 106 53.98 -22.92 27.04
CA SER A 106 53.27 -23.73 28.05
C SER A 106 53.80 -23.64 29.49
N LYS A 107 54.97 -23.03 29.71
CA LYS A 107 55.55 -22.75 31.03
C LYS A 107 54.91 -21.52 31.71
N TRP A 108 54.24 -20.68 30.94
CA TRP A 108 53.43 -19.55 31.41
C TRP A 108 51.94 -19.82 31.34
N GLY A 109 51.50 -20.68 30.41
CA GLY A 109 50.08 -20.96 30.15
C GLY A 109 49.68 -20.55 28.73
N LEU A 110 50.53 -19.73 28.10
CA LEU A 110 50.38 -19.15 26.77
C LEU A 110 50.20 -20.19 25.63
N PRO A 111 49.54 -19.78 24.52
CA PRO A 111 49.44 -20.53 23.27
C PRO A 111 50.78 -21.08 22.73
N ALA A 112 50.71 -22.09 21.87
CA ALA A 112 51.91 -22.74 21.33
C ALA A 112 52.55 -21.89 20.21
N GLY A 113 53.60 -21.14 20.54
CA GLY A 113 54.28 -20.24 19.59
C GLY A 113 54.69 -18.91 20.23
N SER A 114 54.00 -18.52 21.32
CA SER A 114 54.21 -17.29 22.07
C SER A 114 55.66 -17.05 22.51
N VAL A 115 56.35 -18.05 23.06
CA VAL A 115 57.74 -17.92 23.55
C VAL A 115 58.61 -19.04 23.00
N ILE A 116 59.33 -18.74 21.92
CA ILE A 116 60.26 -19.62 21.22
C ILE A 116 61.70 -19.21 21.54
N VAL A 117 62.55 -20.16 21.94
CA VAL A 117 63.95 -19.90 22.24
C VAL A 117 64.88 -20.78 21.41
N THR A 118 65.79 -20.14 20.67
CA THR A 118 66.96 -20.77 20.06
C THR A 118 68.19 -20.48 20.91
N VAL A 119 69.02 -21.49 21.19
CA VAL A 119 70.25 -21.31 22.01
C VAL A 119 71.44 -22.02 21.41
N THR A 120 72.60 -21.35 21.39
CA THR A 120 73.84 -21.86 20.79
C THR A 120 75.06 -21.66 21.71
N GLY A 121 76.11 -22.47 21.52
CA GLY A 121 77.35 -22.39 22.29
C GLY A 121 77.29 -22.96 23.71
N VAL A 122 76.22 -23.69 24.04
CA VAL A 122 75.88 -24.08 25.42
C VAL A 122 76.91 -25.02 26.04
N SER A 123 77.33 -24.67 27.27
CA SER A 123 77.94 -25.60 28.22
C SER A 123 77.00 -25.78 29.43
N THR A 124 77.02 -26.93 30.08
CA THR A 124 76.11 -27.30 31.17
C THR A 124 76.85 -27.64 32.46
N SER A 125 76.25 -27.23 33.58
CA SER A 125 76.77 -27.53 34.92
C SER A 125 76.80 -29.03 35.19
N SER A 126 77.74 -29.46 36.03
CA SER A 126 77.84 -30.84 36.53
C SER A 126 77.18 -31.04 37.90
N THR A 127 76.35 -30.08 38.33
CA THR A 127 75.68 -30.05 39.64
C THR A 127 74.27 -29.47 39.52
N GLY A 128 73.42 -30.10 38.70
CA GLY A 128 72.04 -29.67 38.44
C GLY A 128 71.85 -28.99 37.07
N PRO A 129 70.59 -28.69 36.70
CA PRO A 129 70.16 -28.40 35.33
C PRO A 129 70.43 -26.96 34.88
N PHE A 130 71.62 -26.42 35.19
CA PHE A 130 71.98 -25.03 34.93
C PHE A 130 72.92 -24.86 33.75
N PHE A 131 72.71 -23.78 33.01
CA PHE A 131 73.64 -23.30 31.99
C PHE A 131 74.97 -22.86 32.61
N SER A 132 76.01 -22.87 31.78
CA SER A 132 77.34 -22.36 32.13
C SER A 132 78.05 -21.87 30.87
N VAL A 133 78.95 -20.91 31.05
CA VAL A 133 79.74 -20.33 29.97
C VAL A 133 81.23 -20.57 30.25
N GLU A 134 82.01 -20.92 29.23
CA GLU A 134 83.42 -21.27 29.41
C GLU A 134 84.30 -20.26 28.64
N ASN A 135 85.56 -20.10 29.03
CA ASN A 135 86.42 -19.04 28.48
C ASN A 135 86.61 -19.16 26.95
N ASN A 136 86.22 -18.12 26.20
CA ASN A 136 86.14 -18.08 24.71
C ASN A 136 85.07 -19.01 24.09
N LEU A 137 84.09 -19.46 24.87
CA LEU A 137 82.93 -20.24 24.43
C LEU A 137 81.65 -19.55 24.97
N PRO A 138 81.22 -18.43 24.35
CA PRO A 138 80.02 -17.71 24.77
C PRO A 138 78.76 -18.53 24.50
N VAL A 139 77.69 -18.23 25.24
CA VAL A 139 76.35 -18.81 25.05
C VAL A 139 75.44 -17.71 24.52
N THR A 140 74.84 -17.87 23.34
CA THR A 140 73.89 -16.92 22.77
C THR A 140 72.49 -17.51 22.81
N PHE A 141 71.53 -16.74 23.32
CA PHE A 141 70.09 -17.00 23.24
C PHE A 141 69.48 -16.03 22.23
N TYR A 142 68.63 -16.57 21.38
CA TYR A 142 67.72 -15.85 20.51
C TYR A 142 66.32 -16.12 21.04
N ILE A 143 65.52 -15.09 21.21
CA ILE A 143 64.14 -15.16 21.69
C ILE A 143 63.26 -14.61 20.55
N SER A 144 62.15 -15.27 20.31
CA SER A 144 61.17 -14.97 19.26
C SER A 144 59.84 -15.62 19.65
N GLY A 145 58.80 -15.41 18.84
CA GLY A 145 57.43 -15.84 19.14
C GLY A 145 56.50 -14.65 18.94
N THR A 146 55.21 -14.81 19.25
CA THR A 146 54.25 -13.70 19.19
C THR A 146 54.30 -12.82 20.43
N THR A 147 54.69 -13.36 21.59
CA THR A 147 54.62 -12.65 22.87
C THR A 147 55.97 -11.96 23.19
N PRO A 148 56.01 -10.64 23.40
CA PRO A 148 57.21 -9.91 23.82
C PRO A 148 57.82 -10.44 25.12
N VAL A 149 59.15 -10.36 25.28
CA VAL A 149 59.87 -10.98 26.41
C VAL A 149 60.95 -10.09 27.01
N ASN A 150 60.74 -9.72 28.27
CA ASN A 150 61.72 -9.13 29.15
C ASN A 150 62.67 -10.18 29.79
N VAL A 151 63.92 -9.81 30.05
CA VAL A 151 64.99 -10.74 30.49
C VAL A 151 65.69 -10.28 31.75
N VAL A 152 65.77 -11.19 32.73
CA VAL A 152 66.69 -11.08 33.87
C VAL A 152 67.86 -12.04 33.70
N ALA A 153 69.00 -11.49 33.31
CA ALA A 153 70.24 -12.22 33.07
C ALA A 153 71.13 -12.25 34.33
N ARG A 154 71.58 -13.44 34.75
CA ARG A 154 72.40 -13.60 35.98
C ARG A 154 73.66 -14.42 35.76
N HIS A 155 74.84 -13.84 36.03
CA HIS A 155 76.10 -14.57 35.98
C HIS A 155 76.45 -15.27 37.31
N SER A 156 77.56 -16.02 37.32
CA SER A 156 78.11 -16.71 38.48
C SER A 156 78.45 -15.73 39.62
N PRO A 157 78.23 -16.09 40.90
CA PRO A 157 78.71 -15.31 42.03
C PRO A 157 80.22 -15.52 42.28
N ASN A 158 80.98 -16.15 41.38
CA ASN A 158 82.40 -16.47 41.61
C ASN A 158 83.26 -15.89 40.49
N LEU A 159 83.77 -14.67 40.69
CA LEU A 159 84.61 -13.99 39.70
C LEU A 159 86.10 -14.18 40.02
N ALA A 160 86.85 -14.76 39.07
CA ALA A 160 88.28 -15.04 39.24
C ALA A 160 89.13 -13.74 39.29
N ALA A 161 90.39 -13.89 39.69
CA ALA A 161 91.32 -12.76 39.81
C ALA A 161 91.58 -12.12 38.44
N LEU A 162 91.35 -10.82 38.29
CA LEU A 162 91.56 -10.08 37.04
C LEU A 162 90.74 -10.65 35.86
N SER A 163 89.57 -11.23 36.15
CA SER A 163 88.63 -11.70 35.14
C SER A 163 87.38 -10.82 35.07
N ARG A 164 86.66 -10.98 33.95
CA ARG A 164 85.39 -10.34 33.63
C ARG A 164 84.37 -11.40 33.24
N ASP A 165 83.17 -11.21 33.75
CA ASP A 165 81.95 -11.94 33.42
C ASP A 165 80.91 -10.91 32.96
N GLY A 166 80.12 -11.22 31.94
CA GLY A 166 79.18 -10.25 31.39
C GLY A 166 78.19 -10.81 30.37
N ILE A 167 77.38 -9.90 29.85
CA ILE A 167 76.43 -10.10 28.77
C ILE A 167 76.71 -9.11 27.63
N VAL A 168 76.26 -9.46 26.43
CA VAL A 168 76.24 -8.57 25.26
C VAL A 168 74.81 -8.59 24.71
N ALA A 169 74.19 -7.41 24.64
CA ALA A 169 72.90 -7.20 23.97
C ALA A 169 73.16 -7.12 22.46
N LEU A 170 72.80 -8.15 21.71
CA LEU A 170 73.10 -8.21 20.26
C LEU A 170 71.98 -7.58 19.42
N ASP A 171 70.79 -7.54 19.98
CA ASP A 171 69.63 -6.72 19.61
C ASP A 171 69.90 -5.21 19.75
N GLY A 172 70.34 -4.78 20.94
CA GLY A 172 70.56 -3.37 21.27
C GLY A 172 70.02 -2.98 22.65
N THR A 173 69.18 -3.83 23.25
CA THR A 173 68.44 -3.59 24.49
C THR A 173 69.34 -3.09 25.63
N ILE A 174 68.80 -2.14 26.41
CA ILE A 174 69.50 -1.58 27.57
C ILE A 174 69.36 -2.52 28.77
N TYR A 175 70.45 -2.66 29.55
CA TYR A 175 70.51 -3.57 30.70
C TYR A 175 71.04 -2.91 31.97
N ASP A 176 70.23 -2.96 33.02
CA ASP A 176 70.52 -2.29 34.29
C ASP A 176 71.06 -3.25 35.36
N GLN A 177 72.18 -2.87 36.00
CA GLN A 177 72.92 -3.74 36.93
C GLN A 177 72.37 -3.63 38.35
N THR A 178 71.40 -4.47 38.72
CA THR A 178 70.60 -4.31 39.95
C THR A 178 71.22 -4.91 41.23
N THR A 179 72.16 -5.85 41.13
CA THR A 179 72.82 -6.46 42.31
C THR A 179 73.89 -5.54 42.93
N THR A 180 73.90 -5.38 44.25
CA THR A 180 74.95 -4.60 44.95
C THR A 180 76.31 -5.30 44.94
N LEU A 181 77.31 -4.70 44.28
CA LEU A 181 78.66 -5.25 44.17
C LEU A 181 79.56 -4.96 45.41
N PRO A 182 80.38 -5.93 45.86
CA PRO A 182 81.30 -5.79 46.99
C PRO A 182 82.65 -5.19 46.59
N THR A 183 83.40 -4.76 47.61
CA THR A 183 84.69 -4.08 47.41
C THR A 183 85.74 -4.95 46.72
N GLY A 184 86.02 -4.67 45.44
CA GLY A 184 87.02 -5.36 44.63
C GLY A 184 86.50 -5.81 43.28
N ILE A 185 85.18 -5.85 43.11
CA ILE A 185 84.52 -5.89 41.80
C ILE A 185 84.06 -4.47 41.44
N VAL A 186 84.05 -4.18 40.14
CA VAL A 186 83.43 -2.98 39.57
C VAL A 186 82.52 -3.39 38.42
N GLU A 187 81.41 -2.68 38.25
CA GLU A 187 80.60 -2.72 37.03
C GLU A 187 81.26 -1.94 35.89
N GLY A 188 80.80 -2.18 34.67
CA GLY A 188 81.05 -1.31 33.53
C GLY A 188 80.21 -1.71 32.32
N SER A 189 79.98 -0.74 31.43
CA SER A 189 79.41 -0.95 30.11
C SER A 189 80.29 -0.32 29.02
N MET A 190 80.25 -0.84 27.79
CA MET A 190 80.95 -0.25 26.65
C MET A 190 80.25 -0.58 25.33
N GLY A 191 79.38 0.31 24.85
CA GLY A 191 78.43 -0.05 23.81
C GLY A 191 77.45 -1.07 24.38
N ASN A 192 77.24 -2.18 23.68
CA ASN A 192 76.36 -3.26 24.09
C ASN A 192 76.98 -4.32 25.02
N ASP A 193 78.24 -4.17 25.43
CA ASP A 193 78.93 -5.05 26.41
C ASP A 193 78.67 -4.55 27.85
N TYR A 194 77.94 -5.34 28.66
CA TYR A 194 77.64 -5.07 30.08
C TYR A 194 78.31 -6.11 30.97
N TYR A 195 79.09 -5.69 31.97
CA TYR A 195 79.96 -6.62 32.70
C TYR A 195 80.30 -6.23 34.14
N VAL A 196 80.78 -7.23 34.88
CA VAL A 196 81.46 -7.07 36.17
C VAL A 196 82.91 -7.54 36.06
N GLU A 197 83.84 -6.77 36.63
CA GLU A 197 85.30 -7.03 36.55
C GLU A 197 85.95 -7.04 37.95
N ASN A 198 86.64 -8.14 38.28
CA ASN A 198 87.39 -8.27 39.54
C ASN A 198 88.78 -7.65 39.38
N ILE A 199 88.93 -6.41 39.85
CA ILE A 199 90.17 -5.65 39.77
C ILE A 199 91.24 -6.09 40.80
N THR A 200 91.04 -7.22 41.50
CA THR A 200 91.97 -7.77 42.50
C THR A 200 92.77 -8.97 42.00
N ASN A 201 93.87 -9.28 42.70
CA ASN A 201 94.76 -10.40 42.36
C ASN A 201 94.31 -11.74 43.01
N SER A 202 93.04 -11.85 43.40
CA SER A 202 92.43 -13.03 44.03
C SER A 202 90.99 -13.17 43.55
N GLY A 203 90.50 -14.40 43.37
CA GLY A 203 89.07 -14.61 43.13
C GLY A 203 88.24 -14.10 44.30
N ILE A 204 87.06 -13.56 43.99
CA ILE A 204 86.07 -13.11 44.97
C ILE A 204 84.83 -14.01 44.81
N ASP A 205 84.28 -14.41 45.96
CA ASP A 205 83.04 -15.18 46.10
C ASP A 205 81.98 -14.19 46.60
N GLU A 206 81.05 -13.87 45.72
CA GLU A 206 80.00 -12.88 45.88
C GLU A 206 78.87 -13.41 46.76
N PRO A 207 78.18 -12.55 47.54
CA PRO A 207 77.01 -12.97 48.28
C PRO A 207 75.83 -13.34 47.35
N GLU A 208 75.77 -12.70 46.18
CA GLU A 208 74.67 -12.77 45.22
C GLU A 208 75.24 -12.84 43.79
N ARG A 209 74.39 -13.15 42.82
CA ARG A 209 74.77 -13.23 41.40
C ARG A 209 74.76 -11.83 40.80
N ALA A 210 75.79 -11.46 40.03
CA ALA A 210 75.70 -10.28 39.17
C ALA A 210 74.46 -10.43 38.27
N THR A 211 73.50 -9.53 38.46
CA THR A 211 72.21 -9.51 37.77
C THR A 211 72.12 -8.26 36.90
N TRP A 212 71.62 -8.46 35.70
CA TRP A 212 71.17 -7.44 34.76
C TRP A 212 69.69 -7.68 34.46
N VAL A 213 68.92 -6.61 34.34
CA VAL A 213 67.50 -6.60 33.97
C VAL A 213 67.39 -5.80 32.68
N SER A 214 66.67 -6.29 31.67
CA SER A 214 66.38 -5.50 30.46
C SER A 214 65.55 -4.26 30.79
N GLN A 215 65.55 -3.27 29.91
CA GLN A 215 64.67 -2.10 30.00
C GLN A 215 63.51 -2.16 28.99
N SER A 216 63.62 -3.02 27.97
CA SER A 216 62.59 -3.33 26.99
C SER A 216 62.73 -4.79 26.54
N THR A 217 61.93 -5.21 25.56
CA THR A 217 61.94 -6.55 24.95
C THR A 217 63.33 -6.97 24.42
N VAL A 218 63.59 -8.27 24.42
CA VAL A 218 64.91 -8.86 24.12
C VAL A 218 64.78 -9.96 23.07
N THR A 219 65.49 -9.81 21.96
CA THR A 219 65.50 -10.80 20.86
C THR A 219 66.83 -11.53 20.71
N GLU A 220 67.98 -10.97 21.14
CA GLU A 220 69.29 -11.65 21.11
C GLU A 220 70.24 -11.23 22.25
N ILE A 221 70.48 -12.13 23.22
CA ILE A 221 71.42 -11.93 24.35
C ILE A 221 72.54 -12.98 24.37
N GLN A 222 73.80 -12.51 24.49
CA GLN A 222 74.98 -13.38 24.62
C GLN A 222 75.67 -13.27 25.99
N PHE A 223 75.82 -14.39 26.70
CA PHE A 223 76.63 -14.49 27.91
C PHE A 223 78.09 -14.84 27.57
N TYR A 224 79.03 -14.22 28.28
CA TYR A 224 80.45 -14.53 28.16
C TYR A 224 81.23 -14.45 29.49
N THR A 225 82.39 -15.10 29.50
CA THR A 225 83.40 -14.98 30.55
C THR A 225 84.80 -15.04 29.94
N ASN A 226 85.76 -14.36 30.55
CA ASN A 226 87.19 -14.58 30.30
C ASN A 226 87.90 -15.38 31.43
N SER A 227 87.11 -15.93 32.37
CA SER A 227 87.57 -16.70 33.52
C SER A 227 87.85 -18.16 33.18
N ASP A 228 89.07 -18.65 33.47
CA ASP A 228 89.42 -20.07 33.46
C ASP A 228 88.81 -20.86 34.66
N HIS A 229 87.86 -20.27 35.40
CA HIS A 229 87.23 -20.91 36.55
C HIS A 229 86.20 -21.97 36.14
N ILE A 230 86.24 -23.14 36.76
CA ILE A 230 85.42 -24.30 36.37
C ILE A 230 83.94 -24.21 36.78
N GLN A 231 83.46 -23.07 37.26
CA GLN A 231 82.09 -22.87 37.76
C GLN A 231 81.59 -21.46 37.42
N ASN A 232 81.37 -21.22 36.13
CA ASN A 232 80.82 -19.98 35.59
C ASN A 232 79.35 -20.24 35.18
N GLY A 233 78.50 -20.58 36.16
CA GLY A 233 77.11 -20.92 35.89
C GLY A 233 76.28 -19.67 35.64
N ILE A 234 75.52 -19.63 34.56
CA ILE A 234 74.62 -18.53 34.18
C ILE A 234 73.16 -18.91 34.43
N ARG A 235 72.26 -17.94 34.50
CA ARG A 235 70.80 -18.12 34.51
C ARG A 235 70.18 -17.08 33.61
N LEU A 236 69.22 -17.52 32.82
CA LEU A 236 68.30 -16.70 32.05
C LEU A 236 66.94 -16.87 32.71
N LEU A 237 66.30 -15.76 33.08
CA LEU A 237 64.90 -15.74 33.45
C LEU A 237 64.17 -14.89 32.43
N LEU A 238 63.02 -15.38 31.97
CA LEU A 238 62.15 -14.71 31.00
C LEU A 238 60.88 -14.25 31.71
N GLN A 239 60.38 -13.09 31.33
CA GLN A 239 59.11 -12.50 31.74
C GLN A 239 58.43 -12.07 30.45
N PRO A 240 57.48 -12.88 29.93
CA PRO A 240 56.64 -12.45 28.82
C PRO A 240 55.72 -11.31 29.25
N ASN A 241 55.50 -10.33 28.38
CA ASN A 241 54.38 -9.40 28.44
C ASN A 241 53.30 -10.00 27.55
N ALA A 242 52.10 -10.24 28.08
CA ALA A 242 51.00 -10.88 27.35
C ALA A 242 49.82 -9.91 27.27
N CYS A 243 49.79 -9.19 26.17
CA CYS A 243 48.61 -8.59 25.58
C CYS A 243 47.62 -9.72 25.22
N PRO A 244 46.31 -9.53 25.40
CA PRO A 244 45.29 -10.44 24.90
C PRO A 244 45.18 -10.40 23.36
N ASP A 245 44.01 -10.72 22.85
CA ASP A 245 43.58 -11.17 21.51
C ASP A 245 42.14 -11.62 21.84
N THR A 246 41.27 -10.62 22.08
CA THR A 246 40.04 -10.74 22.88
C THR A 246 38.91 -11.39 22.07
N ASP A 247 38.65 -10.86 20.88
CA ASP A 247 37.74 -11.42 19.86
C ASP A 247 38.25 -12.78 19.29
N GLY A 248 39.57 -12.88 19.04
CA GLY A 248 40.24 -14.01 18.41
C GLY A 248 40.58 -13.91 16.92
N ASP A 249 40.58 -12.75 16.26
CA ASP A 249 40.93 -12.60 14.83
C ASP A 249 42.41 -12.95 14.56
N GLY A 250 43.30 -12.57 15.49
CA GLY A 250 44.74 -12.75 15.48
C GLY A 250 45.58 -11.46 15.62
N THR A 251 44.93 -10.32 15.78
CA THR A 251 45.43 -9.01 16.22
C THR A 251 45.31 -8.97 17.76
N PRO A 252 46.37 -8.59 18.50
CA PRO A 252 46.28 -8.36 19.94
C PRO A 252 45.66 -7.01 20.23
N ASP A 253 44.87 -6.89 21.30
CA ASP A 253 44.18 -5.66 21.74
C ASP A 253 45.04 -4.39 21.54
N ASN A 254 46.32 -4.41 21.97
CA ASN A 254 47.29 -3.30 21.86
C ASN A 254 47.85 -3.00 20.46
N LEU A 255 47.15 -3.45 19.42
CA LEU A 255 47.44 -3.24 18.00
C LEU A 255 46.13 -3.20 17.20
N ASP A 256 45.00 -3.09 17.87
CA ASP A 256 43.64 -3.24 17.40
C ASP A 256 42.86 -1.98 17.78
N ILE A 257 41.92 -1.56 16.95
CA ILE A 257 41.10 -0.37 17.21
C ILE A 257 39.62 -0.73 17.50
N ASP A 258 39.30 -2.02 17.49
CA ASP A 258 37.99 -2.63 17.78
C ASP A 258 38.25 -4.03 18.41
N ALA A 259 38.69 -4.01 19.67
CA ALA A 259 39.37 -5.15 20.33
C ALA A 259 38.45 -6.33 20.67
N ASP A 260 37.12 -6.16 20.65
CA ASP A 260 36.16 -7.26 20.74
C ASP A 260 35.28 -7.51 19.50
N ASN A 261 35.43 -6.64 18.48
CA ASN A 261 34.90 -6.77 17.12
C ASN A 261 33.39 -6.62 17.01
N ASP A 262 32.89 -5.55 17.63
CA ASP A 262 31.48 -5.14 17.67
C ASP A 262 31.16 -4.01 16.67
N GLY A 263 32.19 -3.28 16.21
CA GLY A 263 32.09 -2.17 15.24
C GLY A 263 32.21 -0.76 15.83
N ILE A 264 32.32 -0.62 17.14
CA ILE A 264 32.55 0.65 17.85
C ILE A 264 34.05 0.73 18.19
N PRO A 265 34.78 1.82 17.86
CA PRO A 265 36.22 1.86 18.12
C PRO A 265 36.59 2.04 19.61
N ASP A 266 37.64 1.36 20.08
CA ASP A 266 38.14 1.38 21.46
C ASP A 266 38.26 2.81 22.04
N ASN A 267 38.68 3.79 21.21
CA ASN A 267 38.81 5.20 21.59
C ASN A 267 37.48 5.83 22.06
N VAL A 268 36.37 5.42 21.44
CA VAL A 268 35.01 5.90 21.69
C VAL A 268 34.45 5.24 22.95
N GLU A 269 34.64 3.95 23.11
CA GLU A 269 34.13 3.18 24.25
C GLU A 269 34.90 3.46 25.54
N ALA A 270 36.23 3.64 25.46
CA ALA A 270 37.07 3.98 26.61
C ALA A 270 36.77 5.37 27.23
N GLN A 271 35.79 6.11 26.69
CA GLN A 271 35.40 7.46 27.10
C GLN A 271 33.86 7.62 27.19
N PRO A 272 33.32 8.35 28.18
CA PRO A 272 31.89 8.62 28.23
C PRO A 272 31.47 9.62 27.15
N THR A 273 30.23 9.52 26.66
CA THR A 273 29.66 10.44 25.67
C THR A 273 29.66 11.89 26.17
N GLU A 274 29.31 12.17 27.44
CA GLU A 274 29.43 13.54 28.00
C GLU A 274 30.90 13.97 28.15
N GLY A 275 31.42 14.61 27.10
CA GLY A 275 32.73 15.25 27.11
C GLY A 275 33.86 14.42 26.53
N TYR A 276 33.51 13.45 25.68
CA TYR A 276 34.38 12.76 24.72
C TYR A 276 35.50 13.66 24.16
N ILE A 277 36.70 13.08 24.01
CA ILE A 277 37.90 13.78 23.53
C ILE A 277 38.42 13.03 22.29
N PRO A 278 38.21 13.55 21.06
CA PRO A 278 38.78 12.95 19.87
C PRO A 278 40.30 13.18 19.77
N PRO A 279 41.02 12.33 19.00
CA PRO A 279 42.45 12.44 18.79
C PRO A 279 42.83 13.78 18.15
N SER A 280 44.03 14.29 18.48
CA SER A 280 44.50 15.56 17.90
C SER A 280 45.36 15.38 16.65
N GLY A 281 45.87 14.17 16.40
CA GLY A 281 46.84 13.84 15.36
C GLY A 281 48.20 14.54 15.59
N ILE A 282 48.57 14.74 16.85
CA ILE A 282 49.75 15.49 17.28
C ILE A 282 50.40 14.82 18.49
N ASP A 283 51.52 14.15 18.27
CA ASP A 283 52.55 13.94 19.29
C ASP A 283 53.69 14.99 19.15
N VAL A 284 53.90 15.81 20.19
CA VAL A 284 55.00 16.78 20.29
C VAL A 284 56.28 16.21 20.91
N ASP A 285 56.20 15.19 21.75
CA ASP A 285 57.32 14.61 22.51
C ASP A 285 58.07 13.51 21.71
N ASN A 286 57.36 12.82 20.80
CA ASN A 286 57.78 11.62 20.09
C ASN A 286 57.98 10.42 21.02
N ASP A 287 56.92 10.15 21.81
CA ASP A 287 56.72 8.93 22.59
C ASP A 287 55.38 8.20 22.33
N GLY A 288 54.62 8.63 21.31
CA GLY A 288 53.59 7.89 20.56
C GLY A 288 52.15 8.13 21.00
N LEU A 289 51.92 8.36 22.29
CA LEU A 289 50.65 8.83 22.85
C LEU A 289 50.29 10.26 22.34
N ASP A 290 49.06 10.47 21.84
CA ASP A 290 48.62 11.79 21.37
C ASP A 290 48.61 12.88 22.48
N ASP A 291 48.94 14.14 22.12
CA ASP A 291 48.89 15.33 22.99
C ASP A 291 47.51 15.50 23.69
N ALA A 292 46.42 14.91 23.16
CA ALA A 292 45.08 14.87 23.76
C ALA A 292 45.05 14.08 25.07
N TYR A 293 45.72 12.93 25.12
CA TYR A 293 45.66 11.93 26.19
C TYR A 293 46.85 12.04 27.19
N GLU A 294 47.87 12.83 26.85
CA GLU A 294 49.06 13.11 27.69
C GLU A 294 48.78 13.60 29.13
N GLY A 295 47.66 14.29 29.36
CA GLY A 295 47.21 14.79 30.67
C GLY A 295 48.19 15.72 31.42
N SER A 296 48.91 15.16 32.39
CA SER A 296 49.88 15.82 33.27
C SER A 296 51.26 15.13 33.31
N GLY A 297 51.41 14.00 32.62
CA GLY A 297 52.64 13.26 32.41
C GLY A 297 52.41 11.83 31.90
N ASN A 298 51.78 11.71 30.73
CA ASN A 298 51.53 10.49 29.98
C ASN A 298 50.65 9.52 30.79
N GLU A 299 49.45 9.97 31.14
CA GLU A 299 48.49 9.17 31.92
C GLU A 299 47.56 8.30 31.06
N GLY A 300 47.36 8.65 29.78
CA GLY A 300 46.41 7.97 28.89
C GLY A 300 44.95 8.24 29.26
N LEU A 301 44.04 7.58 28.54
CA LEU A 301 42.66 7.42 28.93
C LEU A 301 42.55 6.58 30.22
N THR A 302 41.37 6.57 30.80
CA THR A 302 41.01 5.63 31.87
C THR A 302 39.72 4.99 31.42
N PRO A 303 39.79 3.79 30.82
CA PRO A 303 38.63 3.14 30.22
C PRO A 303 37.40 3.15 31.13
N VAL A 304 36.25 3.37 30.51
CA VAL A 304 34.94 3.26 31.15
C VAL A 304 34.66 1.78 31.48
N ASN A 305 33.73 1.56 32.39
CA ASN A 305 33.13 0.26 32.74
C ASN A 305 31.74 0.66 33.24
N THR A 306 30.79 0.71 32.31
CA THR A 306 29.49 1.37 32.48
C THR A 306 28.65 0.67 33.56
N ASP A 307 28.51 -0.65 33.50
CA ASP A 307 27.81 -1.47 34.50
C ASP A 307 28.45 -1.43 35.92
N GLY A 308 29.78 -1.26 35.99
CA GLY A 308 30.59 -1.35 37.20
C GLY A 308 30.92 -2.77 37.74
N THR A 309 30.70 -3.87 37.01
CA THR A 309 30.76 -5.25 37.52
C THR A 309 31.67 -6.26 36.80
N ASP A 310 32.03 -6.06 35.53
CA ASP A 310 32.88 -6.95 34.71
C ASP A 310 34.14 -6.30 34.08
N THR A 311 34.15 -6.04 32.78
CA THR A 311 35.32 -5.64 31.97
C THR A 311 35.10 -4.19 31.47
N PRO A 312 36.16 -3.43 31.13
CA PRO A 312 35.96 -2.10 30.54
C PRO A 312 35.24 -2.20 29.19
N ASP A 313 34.40 -1.20 28.88
CA ASP A 313 33.48 -1.17 27.73
C ASP A 313 34.14 -1.71 26.44
N TYR A 314 35.31 -1.16 26.06
CA TYR A 314 36.12 -1.56 24.88
C TYR A 314 36.54 -3.03 24.70
N ILE A 315 36.18 -3.91 25.63
CA ILE A 315 36.37 -5.36 25.56
C ILE A 315 35.21 -6.14 26.22
N ASP A 316 34.02 -5.55 26.32
CA ASP A 316 32.79 -6.18 26.82
C ASP A 316 31.59 -5.91 25.87
N LEU A 317 31.29 -6.91 25.05
CA LEU A 317 30.15 -7.06 24.12
C LEU A 317 28.70 -6.84 24.68
N ASP A 318 28.54 -6.24 25.86
CA ASP A 318 27.31 -6.05 26.66
C ASP A 318 27.64 -5.01 27.78
N SER A 319 28.03 -3.79 27.39
CA SER A 319 28.74 -2.78 28.21
C SER A 319 28.00 -2.33 29.47
N ASP A 320 26.68 -2.35 29.47
CA ASP A 320 25.82 -1.91 30.56
C ASP A 320 25.07 -3.08 31.26
N ASN A 321 25.10 -4.28 30.66
CA ASN A 321 24.49 -5.54 31.10
C ASN A 321 22.95 -5.60 30.96
N ASP A 322 22.37 -4.97 29.93
CA ASP A 322 20.94 -4.92 29.64
C ASP A 322 20.37 -6.22 28.98
N LEU A 323 21.22 -7.04 28.33
CA LEU A 323 20.96 -8.27 27.52
C LEU A 323 20.93 -8.09 26.00
N VAL A 324 20.98 -6.86 25.48
CA VAL A 324 21.30 -6.57 24.08
C VAL A 324 22.84 -6.48 23.94
N PRO A 325 23.44 -6.81 22.78
CA PRO A 325 24.89 -6.68 22.60
C PRO A 325 25.25 -5.37 21.91
N ASP A 326 26.32 -4.69 22.34
CA ASP A 326 26.76 -3.38 21.87
C ASP A 326 26.76 -3.21 20.33
N ASN A 327 27.20 -4.23 19.58
CA ASN A 327 27.11 -4.28 18.11
C ASN A 327 25.69 -4.01 17.57
N ASN A 328 24.64 -4.48 18.24
CA ASN A 328 23.24 -4.23 17.86
C ASN A 328 22.89 -2.77 18.12
N GLU A 329 23.03 -2.28 19.34
CA GLU A 329 22.64 -0.92 19.73
C GLU A 329 23.48 0.16 19.03
N GLY A 330 24.80 -0.01 18.97
CA GLY A 330 25.72 0.93 18.33
C GLY A 330 25.61 0.98 16.80
N ASN A 331 24.97 -0.01 16.15
CA ASN A 331 24.86 -0.09 14.70
C ASN A 331 23.43 -0.19 14.15
N ASP A 332 22.39 -0.09 14.97
CA ASP A 332 21.00 0.00 14.50
C ASP A 332 20.58 1.47 14.34
N PHE A 333 20.84 2.03 13.16
CA PHE A 333 20.53 3.43 12.83
C PHE A 333 19.07 3.64 12.38
N ASN A 334 18.27 2.56 12.33
CA ASN A 334 16.87 2.62 11.92
C ASN A 334 15.90 1.97 12.91
N PHE A 335 16.41 1.60 14.09
CA PHE A 335 15.69 1.12 15.26
C PHE A 335 14.77 -0.10 14.98
N ASP A 336 15.17 -1.03 14.09
CA ASP A 336 14.38 -2.23 13.78
C ASP A 336 14.81 -3.51 14.52
N GLY A 337 15.69 -3.37 15.51
CA GLY A 337 16.27 -4.47 16.30
C GLY A 337 17.33 -5.27 15.57
N ILE A 338 17.77 -4.82 14.39
CA ILE A 338 18.77 -5.50 13.55
C ILE A 338 19.86 -4.50 13.13
N PRO A 339 21.13 -4.73 13.50
CA PRO A 339 22.21 -3.82 13.12
C PRO A 339 22.37 -3.72 11.60
N ASP A 340 22.43 -2.46 11.15
CA ASP A 340 22.56 -2.03 9.76
C ASP A 340 23.94 -2.42 9.19
N GLN A 341 24.95 -2.41 10.08
CA GLN A 341 26.34 -2.78 9.83
C GLN A 341 26.64 -4.19 10.37
N ILE A 342 27.49 -4.96 9.70
CA ILE A 342 27.72 -6.38 10.05
C ILE A 342 29.13 -6.88 9.74
N PHE A 343 29.77 -7.47 10.74
CA PHE A 343 31.07 -8.16 10.63
C PHE A 343 31.19 -9.11 9.41
N THR A 344 32.17 -8.85 8.54
CA THR A 344 32.41 -9.60 7.30
C THR A 344 33.55 -10.61 7.38
N GLY A 345 34.46 -10.46 8.35
CA GLY A 345 35.72 -11.19 8.48
C GLY A 345 36.76 -10.81 7.42
N ILE A 346 36.80 -9.53 7.06
CA ILE A 346 37.75 -8.90 6.14
C ILE A 346 38.12 -7.54 6.72
N ASP A 347 39.39 -7.31 6.97
CA ASP A 347 39.97 -5.98 7.16
C ASP A 347 40.91 -5.72 5.93
N THR A 348 40.92 -4.50 5.39
CA THR A 348 41.55 -4.20 4.08
C THR A 348 42.87 -3.42 4.15
N ASP A 349 43.09 -2.51 5.09
CA ASP A 349 44.37 -1.83 5.36
C ASP A 349 45.18 -2.44 6.50
N GLY A 350 44.54 -2.96 7.54
CA GLY A 350 45.15 -3.75 8.60
C GLY A 350 45.07 -3.14 9.99
N ASP A 351 44.10 -2.27 10.30
CA ASP A 351 44.08 -1.49 11.56
C ASP A 351 43.26 -2.09 12.71
N GLY A 352 42.26 -2.92 12.44
CA GLY A 352 41.55 -3.71 13.45
C GLY A 352 40.07 -3.87 13.15
N LEU A 353 39.44 -2.75 12.79
CA LEU A 353 38.04 -2.62 12.39
C LEU A 353 37.75 -3.39 11.09
N ASP A 354 36.58 -4.04 11.00
CA ASP A 354 36.19 -4.83 9.82
C ASP A 354 35.60 -3.97 8.68
N ASP A 355 35.84 -4.36 7.41
CA ASP A 355 35.24 -3.87 6.14
C ASP A 355 33.69 -3.71 6.21
N GLY A 356 33.04 -4.35 7.20
CA GLY A 356 31.60 -4.30 7.48
C GLY A 356 31.12 -3.08 8.25
N TYR A 357 32.00 -2.46 9.03
CA TYR A 357 31.76 -1.25 9.81
C TYR A 357 32.40 -0.01 9.16
N GLU A 358 33.51 -0.20 8.44
CA GLU A 358 34.14 0.83 7.59
C GLU A 358 33.20 1.32 6.46
N GLY A 359 32.49 2.43 6.67
CA GLY A 359 31.26 2.74 5.92
C GLY A 359 31.44 2.96 4.41
N SER A 360 32.19 3.98 4.00
CA SER A 360 32.31 4.32 2.56
C SER A 360 33.72 4.17 1.94
N ASN A 361 34.74 4.02 2.78
CA ASN A 361 36.13 4.05 2.35
C ASN A 361 37.02 3.01 3.04
N VAL A 362 36.70 1.71 3.00
CA VAL A 362 37.49 0.53 3.45
C VAL A 362 39.04 0.46 3.18
N ASN A 363 39.77 1.58 3.17
CA ASN A 363 41.19 1.74 2.88
C ASN A 363 41.75 3.17 3.21
N ASP A 364 41.34 3.85 4.28
CA ASP A 364 41.96 5.10 4.77
C ASP A 364 43.39 4.86 5.28
N GLY A 365 43.50 3.78 6.06
CA GLY A 365 44.59 3.32 6.91
C GLY A 365 44.61 4.06 8.24
N TYR A 366 44.52 3.33 9.35
CA TYR A 366 44.67 3.79 10.74
C TYR A 366 44.04 5.17 10.99
N ASP A 367 42.72 5.18 11.05
CA ASP A 367 41.92 6.29 11.58
C ASP A 367 41.17 5.76 12.81
N ILE A 368 41.67 6.03 14.01
CA ILE A 368 41.29 5.34 15.27
C ILE A 368 39.82 5.51 15.72
N ASN A 369 39.06 6.33 14.99
CA ASN A 369 37.65 6.64 15.21
C ASN A 369 36.78 6.24 13.99
N ASP A 370 37.42 5.87 12.88
CA ASP A 370 36.88 5.91 11.51
C ASP A 370 35.90 7.07 11.26
N GLU A 371 34.60 6.76 11.20
CA GLU A 371 33.54 7.71 10.87
C GLU A 371 32.79 8.24 12.12
N ILE A 372 33.18 7.83 13.34
CA ILE A 372 32.61 8.20 14.66
C ILE A 372 33.47 9.30 15.34
N ASP A 373 33.31 10.55 14.88
CA ASP A 373 34.12 11.72 15.25
C ASP A 373 33.47 12.51 16.43
N ASP A 374 32.15 12.36 16.61
CA ASP A 374 31.29 12.99 17.62
C ASP A 374 30.19 11.98 18.07
N PRO A 375 30.49 11.05 19.00
CA PRO A 375 29.61 9.90 19.33
C PRO A 375 28.15 10.26 19.61
N ALA A 376 27.90 11.38 20.30
CA ALA A 376 26.57 11.95 20.59
C ALA A 376 25.76 12.43 19.36
N ASN A 377 26.26 12.20 18.14
CA ASN A 377 25.64 12.57 16.87
C ASN A 377 25.92 11.53 15.76
N ASP A 378 26.93 10.68 15.94
CA ASP A 378 27.38 9.69 14.96
C ASP A 378 26.99 8.24 15.35
N LEU A 379 26.52 7.99 16.58
CA LEU A 379 25.96 6.71 17.06
C LEU A 379 24.45 6.82 17.39
N PRO A 380 23.72 5.69 17.49
CA PRO A 380 22.33 5.65 17.96
C PRO A 380 22.16 6.12 19.42
N ASP A 381 21.05 6.84 19.65
CA ASP A 381 20.63 7.49 20.89
C ASP A 381 19.10 7.69 20.75
N THR A 382 18.30 6.74 21.28
CA THR A 382 16.85 6.67 21.06
C THR A 382 16.12 7.77 21.84
N ASP A 383 16.34 7.86 23.16
CA ASP A 383 15.67 8.85 24.03
C ASP A 383 16.27 10.27 23.94
N GLY A 384 17.54 10.40 23.51
CA GLY A 384 18.25 11.66 23.42
C GLY A 384 18.70 12.23 24.78
N THR A 385 18.80 11.42 25.83
CA THR A 385 18.98 11.87 27.23
C THR A 385 20.24 11.45 27.99
N GLU A 386 20.43 10.23 28.53
CA GLU A 386 21.51 9.98 29.52
C GLU A 386 22.88 9.62 28.88
N ASP A 387 22.98 8.58 28.05
CA ASP A 387 24.16 8.27 27.19
C ASP A 387 23.70 7.75 25.80
N VAL A 388 24.56 7.06 25.02
CA VAL A 388 24.16 6.35 23.77
C VAL A 388 23.70 4.93 24.08
N ASN A 389 22.83 4.34 23.25
CA ASN A 389 22.09 3.10 23.55
C ASN A 389 22.95 1.99 24.19
N TYR A 390 24.09 1.61 23.60
CA TYR A 390 24.99 0.56 24.14
C TYR A 390 25.58 0.82 25.54
N ARG A 391 25.26 1.97 26.14
CA ARG A 391 25.65 2.37 27.51
C ARG A 391 24.48 2.88 28.34
N ASP A 392 23.24 2.75 27.87
CA ASP A 392 22.05 3.17 28.58
C ASP A 392 21.07 2.00 28.77
N ILE A 393 20.68 1.77 30.02
CA ILE A 393 19.97 0.54 30.45
C ILE A 393 18.45 0.61 30.25
N ASP A 394 18.00 1.64 29.54
CA ASP A 394 16.65 2.22 29.47
C ASP A 394 16.64 3.01 28.14
N ASP A 395 17.05 2.39 27.02
CA ASP A 395 17.48 3.05 25.76
C ASP A 395 16.50 4.13 25.28
N ASP A 396 15.21 3.86 25.46
CA ASP A 396 14.07 4.63 25.00
C ASP A 396 13.58 5.69 26.02
N GLY A 397 14.08 5.63 27.26
CA GLY A 397 13.74 6.54 28.34
C GLY A 397 12.30 6.44 28.88
N ASP A 398 11.54 5.37 28.61
CA ASP A 398 10.18 5.18 29.15
C ASP A 398 10.19 4.99 30.69
N GLY A 399 11.30 4.47 31.21
CA GLY A 399 11.54 4.19 32.63
C GLY A 399 11.38 2.73 33.05
N ILE A 400 11.43 1.78 32.13
CA ILE A 400 11.42 0.33 32.29
C ILE A 400 12.73 -0.26 31.74
N ASP A 401 13.76 -0.38 32.60
CA ASP A 401 15.08 -0.86 32.14
C ASP A 401 15.03 -2.09 31.18
N THR A 402 15.56 -1.96 29.94
CA THR A 402 15.50 -2.88 28.78
C THR A 402 15.39 -4.40 29.09
N PRO A 403 16.19 -4.98 30.02
CA PRO A 403 16.06 -6.39 30.44
C PRO A 403 14.70 -6.78 31.05
N ASN A 404 13.80 -5.83 31.31
CA ASN A 404 12.44 -6.05 31.81
C ASN A 404 11.40 -6.15 30.68
N GLU A 405 11.78 -5.83 29.44
CA GLU A 405 10.93 -5.69 28.24
C GLU A 405 10.95 -6.92 27.32
N ASP A 406 11.59 -8.00 27.78
CA ASP A 406 11.43 -9.39 27.32
C ASP A 406 9.97 -9.86 27.56
N ALA A 407 9.02 -9.29 26.81
CA ALA A 407 7.58 -9.51 26.90
C ALA A 407 7.21 -11.00 26.78
N ASN A 408 7.89 -11.74 25.91
CA ASN A 408 7.66 -13.17 25.73
C ASN A 408 8.36 -14.06 26.78
N ASN A 409 9.32 -13.52 27.53
CA ASN A 409 10.10 -14.15 28.60
C ASN A 409 11.01 -15.31 28.09
N ASP A 410 11.67 -15.14 26.94
CA ASP A 410 12.70 -16.06 26.44
C ASP A 410 14.15 -15.56 26.54
N GLY A 411 14.33 -14.27 26.87
CA GLY A 411 15.59 -13.63 27.26
C GLY A 411 16.38 -13.07 26.08
N ASP A 412 15.69 -12.37 25.19
CA ASP A 412 16.15 -11.82 23.91
C ASP A 412 15.26 -10.61 23.56
N PRO A 413 15.46 -9.41 24.15
CA PRO A 413 14.55 -8.26 23.99
C PRO A 413 14.37 -7.81 22.53
N THR A 414 15.41 -7.94 21.70
CA THR A 414 15.46 -7.46 20.30
C THR A 414 14.49 -8.16 19.31
N ASN A 415 13.55 -8.96 19.79
CA ASN A 415 12.51 -9.59 18.98
C ASN A 415 11.10 -9.55 19.59
N ASP A 416 10.95 -8.88 20.74
CA ASP A 416 9.64 -8.50 21.26
C ASP A 416 9.31 -7.09 20.72
N ASP A 417 8.10 -7.00 20.18
CA ASP A 417 7.52 -5.97 19.31
C ASP A 417 6.01 -6.17 19.55
N THR A 418 5.49 -5.41 20.52
CA THR A 418 4.23 -5.69 21.25
C THR A 418 3.00 -5.22 20.49
N ASP A 419 3.11 -4.08 19.81
CA ASP A 419 2.09 -3.41 18.97
C ASP A 419 2.14 -3.91 17.52
N GLY A 420 3.34 -4.07 16.94
CA GLY A 420 3.56 -4.57 15.59
C GLY A 420 4.03 -3.54 14.56
N ASP A 421 4.48 -2.33 14.94
CA ASP A 421 4.93 -1.29 14.00
C ASP A 421 6.22 -1.68 13.26
N GLY A 422 7.11 -2.43 13.95
CA GLY A 422 8.42 -2.87 13.47
C GLY A 422 9.61 -2.35 14.29
N THR A 423 9.37 -1.55 15.32
CA THR A 423 10.29 -1.10 16.38
C THR A 423 10.20 -2.10 17.53
N PRO A 424 11.31 -2.66 18.05
CA PRO A 424 11.25 -3.52 19.23
C PRO A 424 10.88 -2.74 20.49
N ASP A 425 10.21 -3.38 21.46
CA ASP A 425 9.74 -2.76 22.71
C ASP A 425 10.81 -1.85 23.38
N TYR A 426 12.08 -2.31 23.42
CA TYR A 426 13.18 -1.59 24.07
C TYR A 426 13.74 -0.36 23.31
N LEU A 427 13.30 -0.14 22.07
CA LEU A 427 13.64 1.05 21.27
C LEU A 427 12.40 1.90 21.00
N ASP A 428 11.24 1.56 21.59
CA ASP A 428 9.98 2.26 21.43
C ASP A 428 9.70 3.15 22.66
N PRO A 429 10.07 4.45 22.64
CA PRO A 429 9.89 5.38 23.76
C PRO A 429 8.42 5.65 24.14
N ILE A 430 7.47 5.08 23.38
CA ILE A 430 6.03 5.16 23.62
C ILE A 430 5.41 3.77 23.88
N ASN A 431 6.23 2.71 24.03
CA ASN A 431 5.93 1.35 24.51
C ASN A 431 4.45 0.95 24.32
N ASP A 432 3.99 0.86 23.06
CA ASP A 432 2.56 1.06 22.73
C ASP A 432 1.63 0.01 23.36
N ASN A 433 1.10 0.42 24.50
CA ASN A 433 0.01 -0.20 25.22
C ASN A 433 -1.04 0.88 25.61
N GLY A 434 -0.97 2.04 24.96
CA GLY A 434 -2.04 3.03 24.97
C GLY A 434 -3.20 2.55 24.10
N PRO A 435 -4.33 3.25 24.12
CA PRO A 435 -5.05 3.50 22.89
C PRO A 435 -4.32 4.62 22.11
N ASP A 436 -4.40 4.51 20.80
CA ASP A 436 -4.17 5.52 19.79
C ASP A 436 -5.50 5.48 19.03
N THR A 437 -6.30 6.52 19.21
CA THR A 437 -7.74 6.47 18.91
C THR A 437 -7.97 6.79 17.44
N ASP A 438 -7.54 7.96 16.97
CA ASP A 438 -7.56 8.30 15.54
C ASP A 438 -6.59 7.49 14.65
N GLY A 439 -5.54 6.89 15.22
CA GLY A 439 -4.54 6.11 14.48
C GLY A 439 -3.52 6.96 13.72
N ASP A 440 -3.28 8.21 14.11
CA ASP A 440 -2.32 9.13 13.47
C ASP A 440 -0.85 8.76 13.75
N GLY A 441 -0.63 7.98 14.82
CA GLY A 441 0.68 7.57 15.35
C GLY A 441 1.06 8.18 16.69
N VAL A 442 0.24 9.06 17.28
CA VAL A 442 0.46 9.69 18.59
C VAL A 442 -0.59 9.18 19.60
N PRO A 443 -0.22 8.35 20.60
CA PRO A 443 -1.20 7.77 21.52
C PRO A 443 -1.89 8.79 22.46
N ASP A 444 -3.15 8.52 22.85
CA ASP A 444 -4.04 9.34 23.71
C ASP A 444 -3.37 9.88 25.00
N ALA A 445 -2.32 9.20 25.48
CA ALA A 445 -1.59 9.58 26.68
C ALA A 445 -0.73 10.86 26.49
N THR A 446 -0.49 11.24 25.24
CA THR A 446 0.48 12.25 24.80
C THR A 446 -0.02 13.18 23.71
N ASP A 447 -1.17 12.84 23.11
CA ASP A 447 -1.90 13.71 22.20
C ASP A 447 -2.34 15.04 22.83
N LEU A 448 -2.90 15.90 22.00
CA LEU A 448 -3.62 17.11 22.34
C LEU A 448 -5.06 17.13 21.80
N ASP A 449 -5.45 16.12 21.03
CA ASP A 449 -6.63 16.04 20.15
C ASP A 449 -6.91 14.54 19.84
N ASP A 450 -7.16 13.67 20.85
CA ASP A 450 -7.06 12.19 20.73
C ASP A 450 -7.92 11.53 19.59
N ASP A 451 -8.94 12.21 19.05
CA ASP A 451 -9.77 11.79 17.90
C ASP A 451 -9.58 12.66 16.62
N ASN A 452 -8.65 13.63 16.67
CA ASN A 452 -8.27 14.58 15.63
C ASN A 452 -9.39 15.45 15.03
N ASP A 453 -10.54 15.58 15.71
CA ASP A 453 -11.65 16.42 15.27
C ASP A 453 -11.27 17.93 15.23
N GLY A 454 -10.24 18.32 15.99
CA GLY A 454 -9.69 19.66 16.08
C GLY A 454 -10.04 20.42 17.37
N ILE A 455 -10.85 19.86 18.26
CA ILE A 455 -11.40 20.53 19.45
C ILE A 455 -10.53 20.42 20.71
N LEU A 456 -9.43 19.67 20.74
CA LEU A 456 -8.55 19.43 21.89
C LEU A 456 -9.28 18.89 23.14
N ASP A 457 -8.85 17.74 23.65
CA ASP A 457 -9.38 17.08 24.88
C ASP A 457 -9.44 18.00 26.12
N THR A 458 -8.59 19.03 26.18
CA THR A 458 -8.60 20.05 27.25
C THR A 458 -9.74 21.10 27.17
N VAL A 459 -10.47 21.15 26.07
CA VAL A 459 -11.69 21.95 25.85
C VAL A 459 -12.92 21.13 26.23
N GLU A 460 -12.95 19.87 25.82
CA GLU A 460 -14.05 18.93 26.01
C GLU A 460 -14.12 18.40 27.44
N ASP A 461 -12.97 18.03 28.05
CA ASP A 461 -12.90 17.85 29.50
C ASP A 461 -13.06 19.20 30.19
N SER A 462 -14.31 19.52 30.48
CA SER A 462 -14.72 20.64 31.34
C SER A 462 -14.23 20.51 32.80
N ASN A 463 -13.51 19.43 33.14
CA ASN A 463 -12.61 19.26 34.29
C ASN A 463 -13.34 19.43 35.63
N LEU A 464 -14.41 18.64 35.75
CA LEU A 464 -15.44 18.79 36.78
C LEU A 464 -14.97 18.40 38.19
N ASP A 465 -13.88 17.65 38.32
CA ASP A 465 -13.26 17.21 39.58
C ASP A 465 -11.91 17.89 39.92
N SER A 466 -11.30 18.59 38.96
CA SER A 466 -10.20 19.56 39.13
C SER A 466 -8.78 19.00 39.27
N ASP A 467 -8.41 17.98 38.50
CA ASP A 467 -7.03 17.51 38.30
C ASP A 467 -6.33 18.08 37.06
N ASN A 468 -7.08 18.46 36.00
CA ASN A 468 -6.54 18.78 34.65
C ASN A 468 -5.92 17.55 33.95
N ASP A 469 -6.73 16.53 33.70
CA ASP A 469 -6.30 15.19 33.27
C ASP A 469 -7.52 14.52 32.57
N PRO A 470 -7.72 14.72 31.25
CA PRO A 470 -8.95 14.36 30.52
C PRO A 470 -9.27 12.87 30.63
N LEU A 471 -8.22 12.04 30.55
CA LEU A 471 -8.21 10.60 30.79
C LEU A 471 -8.75 10.15 32.18
N THR A 472 -9.13 11.08 33.07
CA THR A 472 -9.63 10.77 34.42
C THR A 472 -11.02 11.33 34.74
N ASN A 473 -12.03 10.47 34.59
CA ASN A 473 -13.46 10.82 34.69
C ASN A 473 -13.91 11.76 33.55
N PRO A 474 -13.63 11.41 32.28
CA PRO A 474 -13.97 12.26 31.14
C PRO A 474 -15.48 12.57 31.06
N VAL A 475 -15.79 13.57 30.25
CA VAL A 475 -17.16 13.87 29.83
C VAL A 475 -17.59 12.79 28.82
N ASP A 476 -18.89 12.53 28.80
CA ASP A 476 -19.59 11.45 28.11
C ASP A 476 -21.03 12.01 28.05
N THR A 477 -21.31 12.73 26.96
CA THR A 477 -22.46 13.64 26.85
C THR A 477 -23.75 12.86 26.60
N ASP A 478 -23.76 11.96 25.62
CA ASP A 478 -24.92 11.16 25.23
C ASP A 478 -25.22 9.99 26.23
N ASN A 479 -24.16 9.39 26.83
CA ASN A 479 -24.16 8.20 27.69
C ASN A 479 -24.13 6.82 26.99
N ASP A 480 -23.54 6.69 25.80
CA ASP A 480 -23.29 5.41 25.13
C ASP A 480 -22.17 4.59 25.84
N GLY A 481 -21.07 5.25 26.20
CA GLY A 481 -19.88 4.69 26.85
C GLY A 481 -18.52 5.04 26.22
N ILE A 482 -18.49 5.69 25.06
CA ILE A 482 -17.36 6.46 24.52
C ILE A 482 -17.40 7.86 25.19
N PRO A 483 -16.25 8.52 25.44
CA PRO A 483 -16.24 9.84 26.06
C PRO A 483 -15.71 10.91 25.10
N ASN A 484 -16.55 11.85 24.66
CA ASN A 484 -16.24 13.10 23.92
C ASN A 484 -14.89 13.13 23.18
N HIS A 485 -13.76 13.37 23.85
CA HIS A 485 -12.39 13.38 23.27
C HIS A 485 -11.92 12.09 22.58
N LEU A 486 -12.79 11.12 22.31
CA LEU A 486 -12.49 9.85 21.64
C LEU A 486 -13.68 9.47 20.72
N ASP A 487 -14.48 10.46 20.30
CA ASP A 487 -15.87 10.30 19.86
C ASP A 487 -16.25 11.40 18.87
N ILE A 488 -16.21 11.10 17.56
CA ILE A 488 -16.38 12.14 16.54
C ILE A 488 -17.84 12.66 16.36
N ASP A 489 -18.81 12.13 17.09
CA ASP A 489 -20.24 12.55 17.13
C ASP A 489 -20.72 12.51 18.59
N ALA A 490 -20.24 13.47 19.37
CA ALA A 490 -20.16 13.31 20.81
C ALA A 490 -21.47 13.61 21.58
N ASP A 491 -22.55 13.98 20.89
CA ASP A 491 -23.92 13.88 21.43
C ASP A 491 -24.87 12.93 20.66
N ASN A 492 -24.33 12.26 19.64
CA ASN A 492 -24.86 11.08 18.96
C ASN A 492 -26.12 11.36 18.14
N ASP A 493 -25.95 12.33 17.26
CA ASP A 493 -26.96 13.01 16.47
C ASP A 493 -26.82 12.71 14.97
N GLY A 494 -25.59 12.43 14.52
CA GLY A 494 -25.24 12.10 13.14
C GLY A 494 -24.47 13.19 12.38
N ILE A 495 -24.07 14.29 13.02
CA ILE A 495 -23.24 15.34 12.42
C ILE A 495 -21.88 15.38 13.15
N PRO A 496 -20.73 15.21 12.47
CA PRO A 496 -19.44 15.14 13.15
C PRO A 496 -19.01 16.44 13.86
N ASP A 497 -18.38 16.29 15.04
CA ASP A 497 -17.94 17.37 15.94
C ASP A 497 -17.11 18.46 15.22
N ASN A 498 -16.25 18.06 14.27
CA ASN A 498 -15.44 18.96 13.43
C ASN A 498 -16.28 19.96 12.61
N VAL A 499 -17.42 19.47 12.08
CA VAL A 499 -18.39 20.22 11.27
C VAL A 499 -19.26 21.11 12.16
N GLU A 500 -19.68 20.57 13.30
CA GLU A 500 -20.48 21.25 14.32
C GLU A 500 -19.75 22.42 14.97
N ALA A 501 -18.47 22.23 15.32
CA ALA A 501 -17.64 23.23 15.98
C ALA A 501 -17.29 24.46 15.12
N GLN A 502 -17.76 24.52 13.86
CA GLN A 502 -17.40 25.54 12.87
C GLN A 502 -18.62 26.08 12.10
N THR A 503 -18.66 27.40 11.83
CA THR A 503 -19.71 27.99 10.96
C THR A 503 -19.45 27.71 9.48
N THR A 504 -20.51 27.56 8.68
CA THR A 504 -20.42 27.38 7.22
C THR A 504 -19.68 28.54 6.51
N GLU A 505 -19.87 29.83 6.89
CA GLU A 505 -19.02 30.97 6.42
C GLU A 505 -17.59 30.99 7.05
N GLY A 506 -16.96 29.84 7.24
CA GLY A 506 -15.66 29.78 7.92
C GLY A 506 -14.95 28.42 7.96
N TYR A 507 -15.67 27.33 7.69
CA TYR A 507 -15.20 25.94 7.79
C TYR A 507 -13.77 25.71 7.27
N ILE A 508 -13.00 24.96 8.05
CA ILE A 508 -11.63 24.57 7.79
C ILE A 508 -11.59 23.04 7.85
N ALA A 509 -11.60 22.40 6.68
CA ALA A 509 -11.34 20.97 6.57
C ALA A 509 -9.90 20.62 7.06
N PRO A 510 -9.69 19.40 7.59
CA PRO A 510 -8.37 18.94 8.04
C PRO A 510 -7.36 18.86 6.88
N ASN A 511 -6.06 18.83 7.22
CA ASN A 511 -5.01 18.54 6.24
C ASN A 511 -4.68 17.04 6.23
N GLU A 512 -4.41 16.51 5.05
CA GLU A 512 -3.73 15.22 4.90
C GLU A 512 -2.25 15.32 5.31
N ASP A 513 -2.02 15.14 6.60
CA ASP A 513 -0.71 15.09 7.24
C ASP A 513 -0.13 13.65 7.21
N ASP A 514 1.14 13.51 7.58
CA ASP A 514 1.79 12.21 7.82
C ASP A 514 2.13 12.08 9.32
N ALA A 515 2.31 10.86 9.84
CA ALA A 515 2.62 10.62 11.27
C ALA A 515 3.76 11.52 11.78
N ALA A 516 4.83 11.70 10.99
CA ALA A 516 5.94 12.61 11.31
C ALA A 516 5.59 14.11 11.39
N THR A 517 4.41 14.50 10.89
CA THR A 517 3.81 15.84 11.05
C THR A 517 2.93 15.89 12.30
N TYR A 518 2.19 14.82 12.59
CA TYR A 518 1.43 14.64 13.82
C TYR A 518 2.33 14.58 15.07
N ASP A 519 3.36 13.74 15.07
CA ASP A 519 4.50 13.73 16.03
C ASP A 519 5.03 15.15 16.33
N ALA A 520 5.19 15.95 15.27
CA ALA A 520 5.78 17.28 15.34
C ALA A 520 4.82 18.36 15.87
N ASN A 521 3.52 18.05 15.90
CA ASN A 521 2.45 18.89 16.40
C ASN A 521 1.93 18.47 17.77
N ASN A 522 2.25 17.24 18.21
CA ASN A 522 1.58 16.49 19.28
C ASN A 522 0.12 16.19 18.88
N GLY A 523 -0.07 15.38 17.83
CA GLY A 523 -1.36 14.85 17.39
C GLY A 523 -2.33 15.81 16.72
N LEU A 524 -2.37 17.06 17.16
CA LEU A 524 -3.23 18.07 16.54
C LEU A 524 -2.91 18.28 15.03
N ASN A 525 -3.92 18.04 14.18
CA ASN A 525 -3.85 18.27 12.74
C ASN A 525 -3.30 19.66 12.39
N SER A 526 -2.42 19.74 11.37
CA SER A 526 -1.75 21.01 11.03
C SER A 526 -2.68 22.11 10.49
N ALA A 527 -3.94 21.78 10.17
CA ALA A 527 -5.00 22.75 9.85
C ALA A 527 -5.34 23.65 11.05
N TYR A 528 -5.37 23.08 12.26
CA TYR A 528 -5.90 23.69 13.49
C TYR A 528 -4.80 24.35 14.36
N LEU A 529 -3.53 24.21 13.96
CA LEU A 529 -2.40 24.80 14.68
C LEU A 529 -2.48 26.34 14.86
N PRO A 530 -2.10 26.87 16.04
CA PRO A 530 -1.44 26.20 17.16
C PRO A 530 -2.29 26.15 18.45
N ASP A 531 -3.59 26.40 18.33
CA ASP A 531 -4.49 26.68 19.47
C ASP A 531 -5.78 25.83 19.42
N GLY A 532 -5.92 24.88 18.46
CA GLY A 532 -7.14 24.12 18.18
C GLY A 532 -8.22 24.95 17.45
N LEU A 533 -9.35 24.30 17.17
CA LEU A 533 -10.61 24.96 16.88
C LEU A 533 -11.08 25.75 18.12
N ILE A 534 -12.06 26.62 17.91
CA ILE A 534 -12.77 27.30 19.00
C ILE A 534 -14.23 27.04 18.74
N PRO A 535 -14.82 25.99 19.36
CA PRO A 535 -16.18 25.57 19.09
C PRO A 535 -17.16 26.73 19.03
N VAL A 536 -18.00 26.69 18.00
CA VAL A 536 -19.13 27.60 17.87
C VAL A 536 -20.17 27.25 18.94
N ASN A 537 -21.10 28.18 19.09
CA ASN A 537 -22.21 28.10 20.01
C ASN A 537 -23.20 29.10 19.40
N HIS A 538 -24.15 28.65 18.59
CA HIS A 538 -24.94 29.47 17.69
C HIS A 538 -25.85 30.43 18.48
N ASP A 539 -26.60 29.95 19.45
CA ASP A 539 -27.66 30.71 20.10
C ASP A 539 -27.14 31.68 21.22
N LYS A 540 -26.04 31.30 21.90
CA LYS A 540 -25.44 31.90 23.11
C LYS A 540 -26.20 31.77 24.44
N ILE A 541 -26.91 30.67 24.69
CA ILE A 541 -27.62 30.36 25.94
C ILE A 541 -26.99 29.19 26.72
N ASP A 542 -26.55 28.11 26.06
CA ASP A 542 -26.21 26.79 26.63
C ASP A 542 -24.79 26.30 26.29
N THR A 543 -24.64 25.23 25.50
CA THR A 543 -23.44 24.41 25.29
C THR A 543 -22.88 24.70 23.88
N PRO A 544 -21.59 24.44 23.59
CA PRO A 544 -21.11 24.50 22.21
C PRO A 544 -21.92 23.56 21.31
N ASP A 545 -22.01 23.90 20.02
CA ASP A 545 -22.92 23.26 19.06
C ASP A 545 -22.71 21.73 19.02
N TYR A 546 -21.46 21.28 18.89
CA TYR A 546 -20.99 19.86 18.93
C TYR A 546 -21.39 18.98 20.14
N ILE A 547 -22.10 19.53 21.12
CA ILE A 547 -22.65 18.80 22.28
C ILE A 547 -24.03 19.35 22.71
N ASP A 548 -24.79 19.90 21.75
CA ASP A 548 -26.13 20.46 21.99
C ASP A 548 -27.09 20.19 20.81
N LEU A 549 -27.71 19.00 20.80
CA LEU A 549 -28.91 18.46 20.06
C LEU A 549 -30.06 19.41 19.58
N ASP A 550 -29.93 20.73 19.69
CA ASP A 550 -30.88 21.83 19.40
C ASP A 550 -30.03 23.15 19.37
N SER A 551 -29.03 23.21 18.48
CA SER A 551 -27.90 24.16 18.46
C SER A 551 -28.31 25.63 18.42
N ASP A 552 -29.41 25.93 17.73
CA ASP A 552 -29.93 27.27 17.55
C ASP A 552 -31.15 27.60 18.47
N ASN A 553 -31.70 26.56 19.12
CA ASN A 553 -32.83 26.57 20.06
C ASN A 553 -34.22 26.83 19.42
N ASP A 554 -34.46 26.34 18.21
CA ASP A 554 -35.69 26.55 17.43
C ASP A 554 -36.85 25.58 17.79
N LEU A 555 -36.58 24.41 18.39
CA LEU A 555 -37.47 23.27 18.76
C LEU A 555 -37.40 22.03 17.84
N VAL A 556 -36.73 22.09 16.70
CA VAL A 556 -36.30 20.95 15.91
C VAL A 556 -34.93 20.46 16.46
N PRO A 557 -34.61 19.16 16.41
CA PRO A 557 -33.28 18.67 16.78
C PRO A 557 -32.33 18.66 15.59
N ASP A 558 -31.05 18.96 15.82
CA ASP A 558 -30.00 19.06 14.80
C ASP A 558 -29.97 17.87 13.82
N ASN A 559 -30.00 16.63 14.32
CA ASN A 559 -30.15 15.38 13.55
C ASN A 559 -31.30 15.44 12.52
N ASN A 560 -32.43 16.02 12.93
CA ASN A 560 -33.65 16.12 12.14
C ASN A 560 -33.54 17.17 11.02
N GLU A 561 -32.62 18.15 11.14
CA GLU A 561 -32.34 19.20 10.16
C GLU A 561 -31.11 18.90 9.29
N GLY A 562 -30.07 18.32 9.89
CA GLY A 562 -28.82 17.94 9.22
C GLY A 562 -28.91 16.65 8.40
N ASN A 563 -29.83 15.75 8.75
CA ASN A 563 -30.01 14.45 8.05
C ASN A 563 -31.31 14.32 7.26
N ASP A 564 -32.10 15.40 7.09
CA ASP A 564 -33.26 15.42 6.19
C ASP A 564 -32.86 16.01 4.83
N PHE A 565 -32.43 15.15 3.91
CA PHE A 565 -31.97 15.55 2.58
C PHE A 565 -33.11 15.62 1.55
N ASN A 566 -34.29 15.12 1.91
CA ASN A 566 -35.47 15.07 1.06
C ASN A 566 -36.53 16.13 1.46
N PHE A 567 -36.38 16.73 2.64
CA PHE A 567 -37.19 17.79 3.25
C PHE A 567 -38.61 17.35 3.67
N ASP A 568 -38.83 16.07 4.04
CA ASP A 568 -40.14 15.55 4.52
C ASP A 568 -40.37 15.64 6.04
N GLY A 569 -39.45 16.24 6.79
CA GLY A 569 -39.48 16.40 8.25
C GLY A 569 -39.05 15.16 9.03
N ILE A 570 -38.51 14.15 8.34
CA ILE A 570 -38.02 12.90 8.92
C ILE A 570 -36.59 12.65 8.40
N PRO A 571 -35.57 12.60 9.28
CA PRO A 571 -34.21 12.36 8.83
C PRO A 571 -34.08 11.02 8.10
N ASP A 572 -33.43 11.07 6.94
CA ASP A 572 -33.14 9.94 6.04
C ASP A 572 -32.21 8.93 6.71
N GLN A 573 -31.28 9.44 7.51
CA GLN A 573 -30.30 8.69 8.28
C GLN A 573 -30.80 8.51 9.73
N THR A 574 -30.50 7.37 10.37
CA THR A 574 -31.04 7.10 11.72
C THR A 574 -30.14 6.20 12.56
N TYR A 575 -29.82 6.65 13.77
CA TYR A 575 -29.12 5.89 14.81
C TYR A 575 -29.59 4.43 14.97
N THR A 576 -28.67 3.49 14.76
CA THR A 576 -28.91 2.04 14.78
C THR A 576 -28.51 1.38 16.12
N GLY A 577 -27.63 2.00 16.89
CA GLY A 577 -26.93 1.46 18.05
C GLY A 577 -25.86 0.44 17.68
N VAL A 578 -25.16 0.67 16.57
CA VAL A 578 -24.02 -0.09 16.04
C VAL A 578 -23.07 0.92 15.43
N ASP A 579 -21.80 0.88 15.84
CA ASP A 579 -20.70 1.42 15.07
C ASP A 579 -19.81 0.21 14.69
N THR A 580 -19.06 0.32 13.59
CA THR A 580 -18.34 -0.83 13.01
C THR A 580 -16.83 -0.76 13.18
N ASP A 581 -16.19 0.40 13.00
CA ASP A 581 -14.76 0.65 13.21
C ASP A 581 -14.40 1.39 14.51
N ASN A 582 -15.38 1.91 15.24
CA ASN A 582 -15.28 2.44 16.62
C ASN A 582 -14.67 3.85 16.68
N ASP A 583 -15.09 4.73 15.78
CA ASP A 583 -14.77 6.17 15.70
C ASP A 583 -15.69 7.08 16.54
N GLY A 584 -16.93 6.66 16.79
CA GLY A 584 -17.95 7.38 17.54
C GLY A 584 -19.27 7.55 16.78
N LEU A 585 -19.18 7.64 15.45
CA LEU A 585 -20.31 7.79 14.55
C LEU A 585 -21.04 6.44 14.35
N ASP A 586 -22.38 6.44 14.31
CA ASP A 586 -23.14 5.18 14.16
C ASP A 586 -23.25 4.73 12.69
N ASP A 587 -23.25 3.41 12.43
CA ASP A 587 -23.53 2.68 11.16
C ASP A 587 -24.73 3.27 10.37
N GLY A 588 -25.62 3.98 11.05
CA GLY A 588 -26.80 4.66 10.50
C GLY A 588 -26.52 5.97 9.78
N TYR A 589 -25.34 6.56 9.96
CA TYR A 589 -24.92 7.86 9.45
C TYR A 589 -23.71 7.79 8.49
N GLU A 590 -22.81 6.80 8.62
CA GLU A 590 -21.63 6.51 7.75
C GLU A 590 -21.98 6.10 6.28
N GLY A 591 -22.91 6.83 5.64
CA GLY A 591 -23.31 6.79 4.24
C GLY A 591 -23.15 5.45 3.51
N SER A 592 -22.03 5.31 2.77
CA SER A 592 -21.81 4.21 1.84
C SER A 592 -20.67 3.24 2.19
N ASP A 593 -19.78 3.58 3.13
CA ASP A 593 -18.60 2.76 3.50
C ASP A 593 -18.36 2.74 5.03
N ILE A 594 -19.33 2.18 5.77
CA ILE A 594 -19.40 1.89 7.22
C ILE A 594 -18.18 1.21 7.92
N ASN A 595 -16.96 1.44 7.45
CA ASN A 595 -15.69 0.93 7.95
C ASN A 595 -14.53 1.67 7.21
N ASP A 596 -14.50 2.99 7.12
CA ASP A 596 -13.42 3.70 6.45
C ASP A 596 -12.27 4.14 7.39
N GLY A 597 -12.55 4.29 8.69
CA GLY A 597 -11.60 4.54 9.77
C GLY A 597 -12.07 5.67 10.68
N PHE A 598 -11.13 6.45 11.22
CA PHE A 598 -11.44 7.74 11.81
C PHE A 598 -11.35 8.80 10.70
N ASP A 599 -12.43 8.98 9.93
CA ASP A 599 -12.58 10.18 9.08
C ASP A 599 -13.44 11.20 9.82
N VAL A 600 -12.77 12.20 10.40
CA VAL A 600 -13.37 13.20 11.31
C VAL A 600 -14.43 14.12 10.67
N ASN A 601 -14.82 13.87 9.42
CA ASN A 601 -15.96 14.52 8.77
C ASN A 601 -16.87 13.54 7.99
N ASP A 602 -16.57 12.24 7.97
CA ASP A 602 -17.24 11.22 7.13
C ASP A 602 -17.48 11.72 5.67
N GLU A 603 -18.70 11.64 5.12
CA GLU A 603 -19.01 12.12 3.77
C GLU A 603 -19.18 13.68 3.69
N ILE A 604 -18.95 14.44 4.77
CA ILE A 604 -19.26 15.88 4.94
C ILE A 604 -18.01 16.79 4.78
N ASP A 605 -17.42 16.76 3.59
CA ASP A 605 -16.15 17.41 3.21
C ASP A 605 -16.30 18.95 2.94
N ASP A 606 -17.50 19.39 2.52
CA ASP A 606 -17.90 20.79 2.26
C ASP A 606 -19.35 21.04 2.76
N PRO A 607 -19.56 21.36 4.05
CA PRO A 607 -20.89 21.48 4.67
C PRO A 607 -21.89 22.38 3.94
N ALA A 608 -21.42 23.33 3.12
CA ALA A 608 -22.25 24.21 2.30
C ALA A 608 -22.83 23.54 1.02
N ASN A 609 -22.51 22.27 0.77
CA ASN A 609 -23.04 21.47 -0.34
C ASN A 609 -23.43 20.05 0.10
N ASP A 610 -22.88 19.57 1.22
CA ASP A 610 -23.02 18.19 1.69
C ASP A 610 -24.04 18.06 2.85
N LEU A 611 -24.52 19.17 3.45
CA LEU A 611 -25.63 19.21 4.42
C LEU A 611 -26.83 20.03 3.91
N PRO A 612 -28.04 19.84 4.48
CA PRO A 612 -29.24 20.63 4.15
C PRO A 612 -29.11 22.14 4.45
N ASP A 613 -29.54 22.95 3.48
CA ASP A 613 -29.63 24.42 3.50
C ASP A 613 -30.83 24.81 2.62
N THR A 614 -31.99 25.02 3.23
CA THR A 614 -33.28 25.19 2.52
C THR A 614 -33.38 26.56 1.84
N ASP A 615 -33.03 27.65 2.52
CA ASP A 615 -33.10 29.02 1.97
C ASP A 615 -31.87 29.44 1.12
N GLY A 616 -30.76 28.71 1.24
CA GLY A 616 -29.53 28.93 0.47
C GLY A 616 -28.71 30.12 0.96
N THR A 617 -28.64 30.38 2.27
CA THR A 617 -27.94 31.57 2.83
C THR A 617 -26.46 31.36 3.18
N GLU A 618 -26.07 31.52 4.45
CA GLU A 618 -24.66 31.57 4.91
C GLU A 618 -24.37 30.58 6.06
N ASP A 619 -25.38 29.85 6.56
CA ASP A 619 -25.31 28.71 7.49
C ASP A 619 -26.27 27.58 6.99
N VAL A 620 -26.27 26.44 7.66
CA VAL A 620 -27.07 25.22 7.36
C VAL A 620 -28.25 25.08 8.33
N ASN A 621 -29.27 24.28 8.00
CA ASN A 621 -30.57 24.27 8.70
C ASN A 621 -30.46 24.21 10.23
N TYR A 622 -29.74 23.21 10.79
CA TYR A 622 -29.51 23.06 12.25
C TYR A 622 -28.83 24.24 12.96
N ARG A 623 -28.44 25.28 12.22
CA ARG A 623 -27.87 26.53 12.71
C ARG A 623 -28.56 27.78 12.11
N ASP A 624 -29.77 27.69 11.56
CA ASP A 624 -30.56 28.88 11.17
C ASP A 624 -32.06 28.78 11.50
N ILE A 625 -32.47 29.61 12.47
CA ILE A 625 -33.79 29.70 13.13
C ILE A 625 -35.00 30.07 12.25
N ASP A 626 -34.86 30.04 10.93
CA ASP A 626 -35.74 30.55 9.86
C ASP A 626 -35.37 29.76 8.59
N ASP A 627 -35.35 28.41 8.67
CA ASP A 627 -34.66 27.48 7.76
C ASP A 627 -34.96 27.73 6.27
N ASP A 628 -36.23 28.02 5.97
CA ASP A 628 -36.79 28.27 4.63
C ASP A 628 -36.60 29.71 4.12
N GLY A 629 -36.23 30.63 5.01
CA GLY A 629 -36.08 32.06 4.74
C GLY A 629 -37.35 32.84 4.39
N ASP A 630 -38.57 32.34 4.69
CA ASP A 630 -39.84 33.10 4.58
C ASP A 630 -39.77 34.40 5.41
N GLY A 631 -39.17 34.30 6.60
CA GLY A 631 -39.09 35.35 7.61
C GLY A 631 -40.08 35.15 8.77
N ILE A 632 -40.39 33.91 9.12
CA ILE A 632 -41.09 33.47 10.33
C ILE A 632 -40.17 32.46 11.03
N ASP A 633 -39.60 32.84 12.17
CA ASP A 633 -38.74 31.96 12.96
C ASP A 633 -39.44 30.59 13.21
N THR A 634 -38.86 29.44 12.81
CA THR A 634 -39.42 28.05 12.86
C THR A 634 -40.30 27.73 14.09
N PRO A 635 -39.91 28.08 15.34
CA PRO A 635 -40.77 27.91 16.54
C PRO A 635 -42.11 28.65 16.55
N ASP A 636 -42.34 29.63 15.68
CA ASP A 636 -43.63 30.33 15.50
C ASP A 636 -44.52 29.62 14.44
N GLU A 637 -44.06 28.51 13.83
CA GLU A 637 -44.71 27.73 12.74
C GLU A 637 -45.41 26.43 13.19
N ASP A 638 -45.33 26.08 14.48
CA ASP A 638 -46.19 25.11 15.21
C ASP A 638 -47.70 25.46 15.04
N ALA A 639 -48.28 25.08 13.90
CA ALA A 639 -49.62 25.40 13.41
C ALA A 639 -50.73 24.71 14.22
N ASP A 640 -50.53 23.46 14.67
CA ASP A 640 -51.42 22.77 15.63
C ASP A 640 -51.33 23.42 17.02
N GLY A 641 -50.12 23.78 17.44
CA GLY A 641 -49.82 24.35 18.75
C GLY A 641 -49.51 23.29 19.81
N ASP A 642 -48.89 22.17 19.42
CA ASP A 642 -48.48 21.08 20.31
C ASP A 642 -46.97 21.02 20.61
N GLY A 643 -46.16 21.74 19.81
CA GLY A 643 -44.75 22.05 20.02
C GLY A 643 -43.79 21.05 19.38
N ASP A 644 -44.04 20.74 18.11
CA ASP A 644 -43.37 19.73 17.28
C ASP A 644 -43.52 20.17 15.80
N PRO A 645 -42.69 21.11 15.29
CA PRO A 645 -42.86 21.70 13.95
C PRO A 645 -42.79 20.68 12.81
N THR A 646 -41.99 19.61 12.97
CA THR A 646 -41.66 18.65 11.89
C THR A 646 -42.82 17.77 11.39
N ASN A 647 -44.04 17.98 11.89
CA ASN A 647 -45.24 17.29 11.42
C ASN A 647 -46.42 18.22 11.08
N ASP A 648 -46.23 19.54 11.19
CA ASP A 648 -47.21 20.52 10.71
C ASP A 648 -46.87 20.85 9.26
N ASP A 649 -47.70 20.34 8.36
CA ASP A 649 -47.71 20.55 6.91
C ASP A 649 -49.09 21.16 6.60
N THR A 650 -49.12 22.44 6.21
CA THR A 650 -50.37 23.22 6.13
C THR A 650 -51.18 22.92 4.89
N ASP A 651 -50.56 22.65 3.74
CA ASP A 651 -51.25 22.48 2.45
C ASP A 651 -51.33 21.05 1.93
N GLY A 652 -50.41 20.17 2.34
CA GLY A 652 -50.44 18.74 2.13
C GLY A 652 -49.51 18.23 1.04
N ASP A 653 -48.49 18.98 0.63
CA ASP A 653 -47.55 18.60 -0.45
C ASP A 653 -46.54 17.51 -0.01
N GLY A 654 -46.19 17.48 1.29
CA GLY A 654 -45.23 16.55 1.88
C GLY A 654 -44.07 17.23 2.60
N THR A 655 -43.86 18.52 2.35
CA THR A 655 -42.87 19.39 3.00
C THR A 655 -43.48 19.97 4.29
N PRO A 656 -42.83 19.88 5.45
CA PRO A 656 -43.28 20.56 6.66
C PRO A 656 -43.23 22.09 6.51
N ASP A 657 -44.11 22.79 7.23
CA ASP A 657 -44.26 24.26 7.20
C ASP A 657 -42.91 25.01 7.38
N TYR A 658 -41.96 24.45 8.15
CA TYR A 658 -40.65 25.06 8.43
C TYR A 658 -39.57 24.85 7.37
N LEU A 659 -39.78 23.91 6.44
CA LEU A 659 -38.92 23.66 5.29
C LEU A 659 -39.57 24.12 3.97
N ASP A 660 -40.77 24.73 4.03
CA ASP A 660 -41.56 25.16 2.88
C ASP A 660 -41.53 26.69 2.65
N PRO A 661 -40.62 27.19 1.79
CA PRO A 661 -40.53 28.61 1.44
C PRO A 661 -41.75 29.18 0.68
N ILE A 662 -42.77 28.36 0.37
CA ILE A 662 -43.97 28.74 -0.39
C ILE A 662 -45.26 28.17 0.22
N ASN A 663 -45.45 28.31 1.53
CA ASN A 663 -46.68 27.99 2.28
C ASN A 663 -48.00 28.59 1.67
N ASP A 664 -48.60 27.92 0.66
CA ASP A 664 -49.73 28.43 -0.14
C ASP A 664 -50.73 27.35 -0.59
N ASP A 665 -51.40 26.60 0.31
CA ASP A 665 -52.78 26.04 0.20
C ASP A 665 -53.19 25.38 -1.17
N SER A 666 -52.25 25.02 -2.07
CA SER A 666 -52.48 24.91 -3.53
C SER A 666 -51.62 23.80 -4.14
N PRO A 667 -52.24 22.72 -4.67
CA PRO A 667 -51.49 21.63 -5.31
C PRO A 667 -50.68 22.10 -6.52
N ASP A 668 -49.62 21.36 -6.78
CA ASP A 668 -48.73 21.37 -7.94
C ASP A 668 -48.62 19.90 -8.36
N THR A 669 -49.30 19.53 -9.44
CA THR A 669 -49.58 18.11 -9.75
C THR A 669 -48.44 17.43 -10.48
N ASP A 670 -47.78 18.10 -11.43
CA ASP A 670 -46.60 17.60 -12.12
C ASP A 670 -45.27 17.85 -11.37
N GLY A 671 -45.27 18.71 -10.35
CA GLY A 671 -44.11 19.02 -9.53
C GLY A 671 -43.09 19.95 -10.21
N ASP A 672 -43.51 20.75 -11.21
CA ASP A 672 -42.61 21.64 -11.94
C ASP A 672 -42.20 22.92 -11.17
N GLY A 673 -42.89 23.19 -10.06
CA GLY A 673 -42.74 24.37 -9.20
C GLY A 673 -43.73 25.49 -9.50
N VAL A 674 -44.82 25.23 -10.21
CA VAL A 674 -45.90 26.16 -10.53
C VAL A 674 -47.25 25.54 -10.15
N PRO A 675 -47.89 25.97 -9.04
CA PRO A 675 -49.14 25.37 -8.58
C PRO A 675 -50.30 25.45 -9.60
N ASP A 676 -51.13 24.39 -9.69
CA ASP A 676 -52.26 24.18 -10.61
C ASP A 676 -53.14 25.44 -10.79
N ASN A 677 -53.34 26.21 -9.71
CA ASN A 677 -54.22 27.39 -9.74
C ASN A 677 -53.67 28.54 -10.61
N THR A 678 -52.39 28.46 -10.98
CA THR A 678 -51.60 29.42 -11.74
C THR A 678 -51.01 28.88 -13.03
N ASP A 679 -51.05 27.55 -13.18
CA ASP A 679 -50.54 26.84 -14.32
C ASP A 679 -51.36 27.06 -15.61
N LEU A 680 -50.91 26.42 -16.67
CA LEU A 680 -51.55 26.31 -17.98
C LEU A 680 -51.66 24.86 -18.47
N ASP A 681 -51.06 23.90 -17.76
CA ASP A 681 -50.81 22.52 -18.19
C ASP A 681 -50.55 21.65 -16.94
N ASP A 682 -51.52 21.52 -16.01
CA ASP A 682 -51.31 21.03 -14.62
C ASP A 682 -50.63 19.62 -14.49
N ASP A 683 -50.59 18.79 -15.54
CA ASP A 683 -49.89 17.49 -15.61
C ASP A 683 -48.69 17.47 -16.60
N ASN A 684 -48.35 18.62 -17.19
CA ASN A 684 -47.31 18.86 -18.20
C ASN A 684 -47.32 17.92 -19.44
N ASP A 685 -48.43 17.23 -19.73
CA ASP A 685 -48.55 16.37 -20.93
C ASP A 685 -48.42 17.19 -22.24
N GLY A 686 -48.70 18.49 -22.17
CA GLY A 686 -48.59 19.47 -23.25
C GLY A 686 -49.92 19.98 -23.79
N ILE A 687 -51.08 19.44 -23.40
CA ILE A 687 -52.40 19.65 -24.01
C ILE A 687 -53.13 20.91 -23.48
N LEU A 688 -52.78 21.41 -22.31
CA LEU A 688 -53.40 22.50 -21.54
C LEU A 688 -54.80 22.18 -20.98
N ASP A 689 -54.98 22.39 -19.68
CA ASP A 689 -56.25 22.21 -18.94
C ASP A 689 -57.46 22.93 -19.57
N THR A 690 -57.21 24.04 -20.28
CA THR A 690 -58.27 24.79 -21.00
C THR A 690 -58.76 24.13 -22.30
N VAL A 691 -58.10 23.08 -22.76
CA VAL A 691 -58.49 22.19 -23.85
C VAL A 691 -59.29 21.01 -23.30
N GLU A 692 -58.85 20.45 -22.17
CA GLU A 692 -59.34 19.21 -21.57
C GLU A 692 -60.57 19.40 -20.67
N ASP A 693 -60.64 20.48 -19.88
CA ASP A 693 -61.92 21.10 -19.58
C ASP A 693 -62.24 22.20 -20.62
N PRO A 694 -62.99 21.89 -21.69
CA PRO A 694 -63.53 22.88 -22.61
C PRO A 694 -64.63 23.76 -21.97
N ASN A 695 -64.73 23.79 -20.63
CA ASN A 695 -65.57 24.61 -19.77
C ASN A 695 -67.04 24.38 -20.08
N THR A 696 -67.46 23.15 -19.82
CA THR A 696 -68.78 22.64 -20.20
C THR A 696 -69.92 23.24 -19.35
N ASP A 697 -69.64 23.70 -18.12
CA ASP A 697 -70.65 24.21 -17.20
C ASP A 697 -70.72 25.76 -17.11
N GLY A 698 -69.61 26.47 -17.33
CA GLY A 698 -69.57 27.87 -17.77
C GLY A 698 -68.97 28.92 -16.82
N ASP A 699 -68.04 28.58 -15.93
CA ASP A 699 -67.29 29.51 -15.07
C ASP A 699 -65.89 29.91 -15.58
N ASN A 700 -65.23 29.09 -16.43
CA ASN A 700 -63.85 29.27 -16.93
C ASN A 700 -62.79 28.98 -15.85
N ASP A 701 -62.82 27.79 -15.26
CA ASP A 701 -62.09 27.45 -14.03
C ASP A 701 -61.95 25.90 -13.96
N PRO A 702 -60.90 25.30 -14.56
CA PRO A 702 -60.76 23.83 -14.76
C PRO A 702 -60.94 23.04 -13.46
N LEU A 703 -60.30 23.51 -12.39
CA LEU A 703 -60.40 23.04 -11.00
C LEU A 703 -61.83 22.99 -10.42
N THR A 704 -62.87 23.43 -11.15
CA THR A 704 -64.26 23.49 -10.66
C THR A 704 -65.27 22.70 -11.49
N ASN A 705 -65.52 21.45 -11.07
CA ASN A 705 -66.29 20.46 -11.83
C ASN A 705 -65.53 20.01 -13.11
N PRO A 706 -64.25 19.61 -13.02
CA PRO A 706 -63.44 19.25 -14.19
C PRO A 706 -64.07 18.10 -14.99
N LEU A 707 -63.52 17.90 -16.19
CA LEU A 707 -63.76 16.68 -16.94
C LEU A 707 -63.01 15.51 -16.28
N ASP A 708 -63.63 14.33 -16.38
CA ASP A 708 -63.23 13.04 -15.82
C ASP A 708 -63.95 12.10 -16.80
N THR A 709 -63.17 11.51 -17.73
CA THR A 709 -63.69 10.91 -18.95
C THR A 709 -64.01 9.42 -18.76
N ASP A 710 -63.11 8.68 -18.11
CA ASP A 710 -63.27 7.24 -17.83
C ASP A 710 -64.22 6.99 -16.62
N GLY A 711 -64.13 7.81 -15.56
CA GLY A 711 -64.87 7.69 -14.31
C GLY A 711 -64.11 7.14 -13.10
N ASP A 712 -62.78 7.11 -13.07
CA ASP A 712 -61.98 6.53 -12.00
C ASP A 712 -61.94 7.41 -10.73
N GLY A 713 -61.80 8.73 -10.91
CA GLY A 713 -61.69 9.75 -9.86
C GLY A 713 -60.66 10.85 -10.11
N ILE A 714 -59.75 10.67 -11.07
CA ILE A 714 -58.75 11.66 -11.48
C ILE A 714 -59.36 12.53 -12.60
N PRO A 715 -59.21 13.86 -12.54
CA PRO A 715 -59.59 14.76 -13.62
C PRO A 715 -58.65 14.71 -14.83
N ASN A 716 -59.17 14.85 -16.07
CA ASN A 716 -58.35 14.79 -17.29
C ASN A 716 -57.05 15.62 -17.25
N HIS A 717 -57.11 16.90 -16.85
CA HIS A 717 -55.94 17.79 -16.71
C HIS A 717 -54.98 17.46 -15.56
N LEU A 718 -55.08 16.27 -14.97
CA LEU A 718 -54.26 15.79 -13.85
C LEU A 718 -53.99 14.28 -14.06
N ASP A 719 -54.08 13.78 -15.29
CA ASP A 719 -54.29 12.36 -15.63
C ASP A 719 -53.65 12.06 -16.98
N ILE A 720 -52.47 11.42 -16.98
CA ILE A 720 -51.71 11.22 -18.22
C ILE A 720 -52.26 10.11 -19.14
N ASP A 721 -53.33 9.39 -18.77
CA ASP A 721 -54.02 8.35 -19.59
C ASP A 721 -55.54 8.51 -19.44
N ALA A 722 -56.06 9.61 -19.97
CA ALA A 722 -57.31 10.17 -19.46
C ALA A 722 -58.61 9.53 -19.99
N ASP A 723 -58.51 8.47 -20.80
CA ASP A 723 -59.59 7.48 -20.97
C ASP A 723 -59.26 6.04 -20.55
N ASN A 724 -58.08 5.87 -19.94
CA ASN A 724 -57.63 4.76 -19.11
C ASN A 724 -57.46 3.46 -19.92
N ASP A 725 -56.73 3.64 -21.02
CA ASP A 725 -56.50 2.73 -22.14
C ASP A 725 -55.09 2.11 -22.08
N GLY A 726 -54.12 2.84 -21.52
CA GLY A 726 -52.72 2.43 -21.40
C GLY A 726 -51.83 2.99 -22.51
N LEU A 727 -52.15 4.20 -22.99
CA LEU A 727 -51.37 4.99 -23.94
C LEU A 727 -51.38 6.45 -23.46
N PRO A 728 -50.23 7.09 -23.17
CA PRO A 728 -50.23 8.43 -22.60
C PRO A 728 -50.78 9.53 -23.52
N ASP A 729 -51.52 10.47 -22.93
CA ASP A 729 -52.20 11.59 -23.60
C ASP A 729 -51.26 12.41 -24.51
N ASN A 730 -50.01 12.59 -24.09
CA ASN A 730 -48.94 13.24 -24.86
C ASN A 730 -48.68 12.54 -26.22
N VAL A 731 -48.70 11.19 -26.22
CA VAL A 731 -48.45 10.31 -27.38
C VAL A 731 -49.70 10.22 -28.27
N GLU A 732 -50.86 10.12 -27.64
CA GLU A 732 -52.20 10.06 -28.24
C GLU A 732 -52.56 11.36 -28.98
N GLY A 733 -52.41 12.50 -28.28
CA GLY A 733 -52.75 13.84 -28.76
C GLY A 733 -51.90 14.33 -29.93
N GLN A 734 -50.86 13.60 -30.32
CA GLN A 734 -49.94 13.95 -31.40
C GLN A 734 -50.06 13.02 -32.63
N THR A 735 -49.26 13.28 -33.66
CA THR A 735 -49.16 12.39 -34.84
C THR A 735 -47.78 11.78 -34.92
N THR A 736 -47.71 10.48 -35.23
CA THR A 736 -46.46 9.75 -35.47
C THR A 736 -45.51 10.48 -36.46
N GLU A 737 -46.00 11.04 -37.59
CA GLU A 737 -45.22 11.95 -38.45
C GLU A 737 -45.09 13.38 -37.87
N GLY A 738 -44.45 13.52 -36.71
CA GLY A 738 -44.09 14.84 -36.19
C GLY A 738 -44.22 15.04 -34.68
N TYR A 739 -44.43 13.95 -33.93
CA TYR A 739 -44.34 13.88 -32.47
C TYR A 739 -43.20 14.74 -31.91
N ILE A 740 -43.51 15.45 -30.83
CA ILE A 740 -42.63 16.31 -30.07
C ILE A 740 -42.63 15.73 -28.66
N ALA A 741 -41.53 15.08 -28.27
CA ALA A 741 -41.29 14.70 -26.88
C ALA A 741 -41.08 15.96 -26.01
N PRO A 742 -41.37 15.89 -24.70
CA PRO A 742 -41.06 16.96 -23.74
C PRO A 742 -39.55 17.19 -23.66
N ASN A 743 -39.13 18.26 -22.98
CA ASN A 743 -37.72 18.47 -22.69
C ASN A 743 -37.49 18.95 -21.25
N GLU A 744 -36.38 18.51 -20.66
CA GLU A 744 -35.82 19.06 -19.42
C GLU A 744 -35.86 20.60 -19.41
N ASP A 745 -36.66 21.17 -18.52
CA ASP A 745 -36.65 22.58 -18.15
C ASP A 745 -36.26 22.69 -16.66
N ASP A 746 -35.85 23.88 -16.21
CA ASP A 746 -35.67 24.16 -14.77
C ASP A 746 -36.93 24.86 -14.22
N ALA A 747 -37.22 24.77 -12.92
CA ALA A 747 -38.37 25.46 -12.29
C ALA A 747 -38.42 26.98 -12.62
N ALA A 748 -37.25 27.61 -12.78
CA ALA A 748 -37.15 29.01 -13.22
C ALA A 748 -37.55 29.26 -14.69
N THR A 749 -37.60 28.22 -15.51
CA THR A 749 -38.14 28.21 -16.88
C THR A 749 -39.62 27.91 -16.89
N TYR A 750 -40.08 26.98 -16.05
CA TYR A 750 -41.50 26.68 -15.83
C TYR A 750 -42.28 27.91 -15.29
N GLU A 751 -41.87 28.54 -14.19
CA GLU A 751 -42.42 29.83 -13.70
C GLU A 751 -42.28 30.96 -14.76
N ALA A 752 -41.31 30.89 -15.67
CA ALA A 752 -41.19 31.87 -16.77
C ALA A 752 -42.17 31.63 -17.93
N ASN A 753 -42.71 30.42 -18.04
CA ASN A 753 -43.67 29.96 -19.05
C ASN A 753 -45.11 29.92 -18.54
N ASN A 754 -45.31 29.86 -17.21
CA ASN A 754 -46.53 29.39 -16.53
C ASN A 754 -46.75 27.89 -16.79
N GLY A 755 -45.89 27.04 -16.22
CA GLY A 755 -45.97 25.58 -16.26
C GLY A 755 -45.68 24.88 -17.57
N LEU A 756 -46.29 25.37 -18.65
CA LEU A 756 -46.15 24.76 -19.97
C LEU A 756 -44.68 24.54 -20.38
N ASN A 757 -44.28 23.27 -20.49
CA ASN A 757 -42.96 22.83 -20.94
C ASN A 757 -42.49 23.58 -22.21
N SER A 758 -41.21 23.99 -22.25
CA SER A 758 -40.70 24.82 -23.34
C SER A 758 -40.66 24.13 -24.71
N ALA A 759 -40.85 22.81 -24.79
CA ALA A 759 -41.11 22.05 -26.00
C ALA A 759 -42.41 22.52 -26.73
N TYR A 760 -43.46 22.80 -25.97
CA TYR A 760 -44.83 23.04 -26.44
C TYR A 760 -45.18 24.53 -26.61
N LEU A 761 -44.26 25.43 -26.25
CA LEU A 761 -44.45 26.86 -26.37
C LEU A 761 -44.75 27.35 -27.81
N PRO A 762 -45.69 28.30 -28.01
CA PRO A 762 -46.33 29.13 -26.98
C PRO A 762 -47.86 28.93 -26.89
N ASP A 763 -48.37 27.83 -27.45
CA ASP A 763 -49.81 27.63 -27.69
C ASP A 763 -50.28 26.21 -27.27
N GLY A 764 -49.42 25.39 -26.63
CA GLY A 764 -49.65 23.98 -26.31
C GLY A 764 -49.59 23.04 -27.51
N ILE A 765 -49.77 21.75 -27.25
CA ILE A 765 -50.19 20.74 -28.22
C ILE A 765 -51.58 21.14 -28.77
N THR A 766 -51.92 20.63 -29.95
CA THR A 766 -53.30 20.72 -30.45
C THR A 766 -53.75 19.30 -30.73
N PRO A 767 -54.51 18.68 -29.82
CA PRO A 767 -54.85 17.26 -29.90
C PRO A 767 -55.32 16.81 -31.27
N ASN A 768 -54.81 15.65 -31.67
CA ASN A 768 -55.22 14.94 -32.86
C ASN A 768 -56.67 14.44 -32.73
N ASN A 769 -57.29 14.14 -33.87
CA ASN A 769 -58.56 13.42 -33.97
C ASN A 769 -58.48 12.72 -35.33
N HIS A 770 -57.92 11.50 -35.33
CA HIS A 770 -57.46 10.81 -36.53
C HIS A 770 -58.62 10.61 -37.54
N ASP A 771 -59.72 10.00 -37.10
CA ASP A 771 -60.90 9.70 -37.91
C ASP A 771 -61.65 10.99 -38.39
N GLY A 772 -61.67 12.03 -37.55
CA GLY A 772 -62.31 13.32 -37.83
C GLY A 772 -63.81 13.44 -37.50
N THR A 773 -64.39 12.59 -36.65
CA THR A 773 -65.85 12.39 -36.50
C THR A 773 -66.42 12.41 -35.07
N ASP A 774 -65.57 12.31 -34.05
CA ASP A 774 -65.86 12.11 -32.62
C ASP A 774 -64.99 12.99 -31.69
N THR A 775 -64.17 12.40 -30.81
CA THR A 775 -63.41 13.01 -29.70
C THR A 775 -61.92 12.99 -30.04
N PRO A 776 -61.07 13.90 -29.52
CA PRO A 776 -59.63 13.79 -29.71
C PRO A 776 -59.08 12.42 -29.30
N ASP A 777 -58.00 11.99 -29.95
CA ASP A 777 -57.46 10.62 -29.83
C ASP A 777 -57.27 10.22 -28.34
N TYR A 778 -56.60 11.08 -27.56
CA TYR A 778 -56.34 10.95 -26.10
C TYR A 778 -57.58 10.77 -25.18
N ILE A 779 -58.79 10.82 -25.72
CA ILE A 779 -60.04 10.52 -24.98
C ILE A 779 -61.04 9.74 -25.86
N ASP A 780 -60.54 8.91 -26.79
CA ASP A 780 -61.36 8.06 -27.65
C ASP A 780 -60.72 6.69 -27.95
N LEU A 781 -60.91 5.72 -27.03
CA LEU A 781 -60.76 4.23 -27.03
C LEU A 781 -60.84 3.40 -28.37
N ASP A 782 -60.97 4.00 -29.55
CA ASP A 782 -61.12 3.44 -30.91
C ASP A 782 -60.79 4.60 -31.91
N SER A 783 -59.57 5.17 -31.81
CA SER A 783 -59.13 6.46 -32.40
C SER A 783 -59.35 6.59 -33.91
N ASP A 784 -59.31 5.47 -34.63
CA ASP A 784 -59.48 5.42 -36.08
C ASP A 784 -60.86 4.84 -36.52
N ASN A 785 -61.66 4.36 -35.55
CA ASN A 785 -63.00 3.77 -35.68
C ASN A 785 -63.08 2.41 -36.41
N ASP A 786 -62.04 1.58 -36.33
CA ASP A 786 -61.97 0.27 -36.99
C ASP A 786 -62.72 -0.89 -36.26
N TRP A 787 -63.05 -0.73 -34.96
CA TRP A 787 -63.67 -1.71 -34.02
C TRP A 787 -62.72 -2.60 -33.20
N VAL A 788 -61.42 -2.36 -33.27
CA VAL A 788 -60.41 -2.77 -32.30
C VAL A 788 -60.16 -1.56 -31.36
N PRO A 789 -60.00 -1.77 -30.04
CA PRO A 789 -59.69 -0.66 -29.13
C PRO A 789 -58.20 -0.34 -29.12
N ASP A 790 -57.85 0.92 -28.85
CA ASP A 790 -56.49 1.44 -28.96
C ASP A 790 -55.49 0.67 -28.07
N ASN A 791 -55.82 0.41 -26.80
CA ASN A 791 -55.14 -0.51 -25.88
C ASN A 791 -54.78 -1.84 -26.55
N ASN A 792 -55.72 -2.38 -27.30
CA ASN A 792 -55.66 -3.71 -27.90
C ASN A 792 -54.74 -3.76 -29.13
N GLU A 793 -54.30 -2.61 -29.65
CA GLU A 793 -53.38 -2.42 -30.77
C GLU A 793 -52.05 -1.80 -30.36
N GLY A 794 -52.08 -0.78 -29.50
CA GLY A 794 -50.92 -0.15 -28.87
C GLY A 794 -50.15 -1.12 -27.98
N ASN A 795 -50.82 -2.03 -27.28
CA ASN A 795 -50.19 -2.97 -26.36
C ASN A 795 -50.03 -4.42 -26.88
N ASP A 796 -50.33 -4.74 -28.16
CA ASP A 796 -50.07 -6.09 -28.75
C ASP A 796 -48.74 -6.17 -29.52
N PHE A 797 -47.62 -6.09 -28.80
CA PHE A 797 -46.27 -6.21 -29.34
C PHE A 797 -45.94 -7.56 -29.97
N ASN A 798 -46.74 -8.59 -29.71
CA ASN A 798 -46.51 -9.95 -30.19
C ASN A 798 -47.39 -10.34 -31.41
N PHE A 799 -48.39 -9.51 -31.73
CA PHE A 799 -49.35 -9.62 -32.83
C PHE A 799 -50.20 -10.91 -32.77
N ASP A 800 -50.73 -11.26 -31.59
CA ASP A 800 -51.64 -12.42 -31.40
C ASP A 800 -53.13 -12.08 -31.12
N GLY A 801 -53.47 -10.78 -31.19
CA GLY A 801 -54.82 -10.21 -31.03
C GLY A 801 -55.22 -9.97 -29.57
N ILE A 802 -54.24 -9.92 -28.67
CA ILE A 802 -54.43 -9.76 -27.23
C ILE A 802 -53.31 -8.85 -26.71
N PRO A 803 -53.61 -7.72 -26.03
CA PRO A 803 -52.58 -6.88 -25.44
C PRO A 803 -51.73 -7.64 -24.41
N ASP A 804 -50.43 -7.33 -24.40
CA ASP A 804 -49.43 -7.92 -23.52
C ASP A 804 -49.44 -7.29 -22.10
N GLN A 805 -49.77 -5.99 -21.99
CA GLN A 805 -50.12 -5.26 -20.75
C GLN A 805 -51.61 -5.38 -20.40
N SER A 806 -52.00 -5.01 -19.16
CA SER A 806 -53.42 -5.01 -18.75
C SER A 806 -53.72 -4.30 -17.43
N TYR A 807 -54.68 -3.37 -17.45
CA TYR A 807 -55.28 -2.70 -16.29
C TYR A 807 -55.48 -3.57 -15.02
N LEU A 808 -54.91 -3.10 -13.91
CA LEU A 808 -54.90 -3.73 -12.58
C LEU A 808 -55.91 -3.07 -11.62
N GLY A 809 -56.24 -1.80 -11.84
CA GLY A 809 -56.99 -0.90 -10.96
C GLY A 809 -56.16 -0.42 -9.77
N THR A 810 -54.87 -0.14 -10.01
CA THR A 810 -53.93 0.48 -9.08
C THR A 810 -52.96 1.36 -9.86
N ASP A 811 -52.67 2.50 -9.28
CA ASP A 811 -51.71 3.52 -9.69
C ASP A 811 -50.96 3.87 -8.38
N ALA A 812 -49.66 4.13 -8.46
CA ALA A 812 -48.75 4.03 -7.31
C ALA A 812 -47.98 5.32 -7.00
N ASP A 813 -47.59 6.07 -8.03
CA ASP A 813 -47.04 7.43 -8.02
C ASP A 813 -48.12 8.52 -8.11
N GLY A 814 -49.27 8.26 -8.74
CA GLY A 814 -50.42 9.16 -8.74
C GLY A 814 -50.67 9.92 -10.03
N ASP A 815 -50.03 9.56 -11.15
CA ASP A 815 -50.04 10.34 -12.40
C ASP A 815 -51.24 10.08 -13.33
N GLY A 816 -52.00 9.02 -13.07
CA GLY A 816 -53.17 8.59 -13.85
C GLY A 816 -52.98 7.28 -14.61
N LEU A 817 -51.75 6.90 -14.92
CA LEU A 817 -51.42 5.67 -15.63
C LEU A 817 -51.46 4.45 -14.68
N ASP A 818 -52.14 3.38 -15.09
CA ASP A 818 -52.29 2.19 -14.22
C ASP A 818 -51.02 1.31 -14.20
N ASP A 819 -50.64 0.81 -13.02
CA ASP A 819 -49.58 -0.19 -12.71
C ASP A 819 -49.47 -1.38 -13.70
N GLY A 820 -50.53 -1.63 -14.48
CA GLY A 820 -50.65 -2.67 -15.48
C GLY A 820 -50.11 -2.32 -16.87
N TYR A 821 -49.82 -1.04 -17.11
CA TYR A 821 -49.19 -0.47 -18.29
C TYR A 821 -47.75 -0.05 -17.99
N GLU A 822 -47.53 0.57 -16.81
CA GLU A 822 -46.22 0.76 -16.17
C GLU A 822 -45.25 -0.40 -16.42
N GLY A 823 -44.11 -0.08 -17.05
CA GLY A 823 -43.24 -1.10 -17.63
C GLY A 823 -42.36 -1.84 -16.63
N SER A 824 -41.26 -1.20 -16.20
CA SER A 824 -40.22 -1.84 -15.38
C SER A 824 -39.96 -1.19 -14.02
N ASN A 825 -40.25 0.10 -13.92
CA ASN A 825 -40.58 0.79 -12.68
C ASN A 825 -42.14 0.92 -12.63
N ILE A 826 -42.69 1.40 -11.52
CA ILE A 826 -44.14 1.60 -11.29
C ILE A 826 -44.35 2.78 -10.31
N ASN A 827 -43.35 3.67 -10.26
CA ASN A 827 -43.18 4.69 -9.23
C ASN A 827 -42.06 5.62 -9.72
N ASP A 828 -42.26 6.17 -10.89
CA ASP A 828 -41.36 7.02 -11.66
C ASP A 828 -41.55 8.49 -11.30
N GLY A 829 -42.73 8.81 -10.76
CA GLY A 829 -43.26 10.17 -10.71
C GLY A 829 -43.98 10.47 -12.02
N PHE A 830 -44.33 11.74 -12.26
CA PHE A 830 -45.05 12.17 -13.45
C PHE A 830 -44.16 12.14 -14.71
N ASP A 831 -43.92 10.94 -15.28
CA ASP A 831 -43.34 10.79 -16.62
C ASP A 831 -44.47 10.73 -17.67
N VAL A 832 -44.82 11.90 -18.20
CA VAL A 832 -45.92 12.13 -19.18
C VAL A 832 -45.83 11.31 -20.48
N ASN A 833 -44.80 10.49 -20.64
CA ASN A 833 -44.59 9.58 -21.76
C ASN A 833 -44.49 8.10 -21.37
N ASP A 834 -44.28 7.79 -20.08
CA ASP A 834 -43.72 6.51 -19.61
C ASP A 834 -42.56 6.07 -20.56
N GLU A 835 -42.45 4.78 -20.88
CA GLU A 835 -41.42 4.22 -21.73
C GLU A 835 -41.62 4.51 -23.25
N ILE A 836 -42.55 5.40 -23.66
CA ILE A 836 -43.00 5.64 -25.05
C ILE A 836 -42.40 6.93 -25.67
N ASP A 837 -41.07 7.02 -25.56
CA ASP A 837 -40.21 8.15 -25.96
C ASP A 837 -40.13 8.40 -27.50
N ASP A 838 -40.24 7.35 -28.33
CA ASP A 838 -40.26 7.41 -29.80
C ASP A 838 -41.39 6.50 -30.33
N PRO A 839 -42.65 6.97 -30.36
CA PRO A 839 -43.83 6.16 -30.71
C PRO A 839 -43.70 5.39 -32.04
N ALA A 840 -42.91 5.89 -32.99
CA ALA A 840 -42.65 5.25 -34.29
C ALA A 840 -41.68 4.05 -34.23
N ASN A 841 -41.07 3.79 -33.07
CA ASN A 841 -40.18 2.65 -32.82
C ASN A 841 -40.63 1.81 -31.61
N ASP A 842 -41.31 2.44 -30.65
CA ASP A 842 -41.66 1.84 -29.37
C ASP A 842 -43.07 1.23 -29.38
N LEU A 843 -44.03 1.77 -30.15
CA LEU A 843 -45.38 1.19 -30.34
C LEU A 843 -45.50 0.23 -31.56
N PRO A 844 -46.55 -0.61 -31.62
CA PRO A 844 -46.81 -1.52 -32.74
C PRO A 844 -47.19 -0.82 -34.07
N ASP A 845 -46.46 -1.18 -35.14
CA ASP A 845 -46.72 -0.83 -36.54
C ASP A 845 -46.52 -2.10 -37.40
N THR A 846 -47.61 -2.60 -37.99
CA THR A 846 -47.64 -3.92 -38.64
C THR A 846 -47.21 -3.88 -40.11
N ASP A 847 -47.60 -2.86 -40.88
CA ASP A 847 -47.26 -2.72 -42.31
C ASP A 847 -45.96 -1.94 -42.59
N GLY A 848 -45.51 -1.12 -41.63
CA GLY A 848 -44.31 -0.30 -41.72
C GLY A 848 -44.52 1.04 -42.43
N THR A 849 -45.66 1.73 -42.23
CA THR A 849 -45.97 3.00 -42.88
C THR A 849 -45.47 4.24 -42.12
N GLU A 850 -46.34 5.20 -41.82
CA GLU A 850 -46.01 6.50 -41.21
C GLU A 850 -46.93 6.78 -39.99
N ASP A 851 -47.75 5.81 -39.57
CA ASP A 851 -48.59 5.81 -38.36
C ASP A 851 -48.54 4.43 -37.67
N VAL A 852 -49.04 4.37 -36.43
CA VAL A 852 -49.10 3.19 -35.55
C VAL A 852 -50.46 2.48 -35.66
N ASN A 853 -50.56 1.21 -35.26
CA ASN A 853 -51.74 0.35 -35.51
C ASN A 853 -53.07 1.02 -35.12
N TYR A 854 -53.20 1.50 -33.87
CA TYR A 854 -54.43 2.16 -33.34
C TYR A 854 -54.83 3.46 -34.07
N ARG A 855 -53.99 3.92 -35.01
CA ARG A 855 -54.23 5.05 -35.91
C ARG A 855 -54.13 4.66 -37.40
N ASP A 856 -54.26 3.38 -37.78
CA ASP A 856 -54.29 2.94 -39.19
C ASP A 856 -55.27 1.79 -39.49
N LEU A 857 -56.45 2.20 -39.97
CA LEU A 857 -57.62 1.44 -40.47
C LEU A 857 -57.38 0.22 -41.39
N ASP A 858 -56.15 -0.03 -41.84
CA ASP A 858 -55.70 -1.12 -42.73
C ASP A 858 -54.34 -1.62 -42.20
N ASP A 859 -54.25 -2.01 -40.91
CA ASP A 859 -53.02 -2.11 -40.10
C ASP A 859 -51.91 -2.93 -40.77
N ASP A 860 -52.27 -3.99 -41.50
CA ASP A 860 -51.33 -4.89 -42.18
C ASP A 860 -50.94 -4.46 -43.61
N GLY A 861 -51.61 -3.45 -44.15
CA GLY A 861 -51.40 -2.90 -45.49
C GLY A 861 -51.78 -3.83 -46.67
N ASP A 862 -52.63 -4.84 -46.48
CA ASP A 862 -53.22 -5.70 -47.53
C ASP A 862 -54.08 -4.87 -48.50
N GLY A 863 -54.78 -3.85 -48.00
CA GLY A 863 -55.73 -3.01 -48.73
C GLY A 863 -57.19 -3.39 -48.46
N ILE A 864 -57.50 -3.87 -47.25
CA ILE A 864 -58.82 -4.26 -46.75
C ILE A 864 -58.97 -3.68 -45.33
N ASP A 865 -59.70 -2.57 -45.25
CA ASP A 865 -60.02 -1.89 -43.99
C ASP A 865 -60.43 -2.91 -42.88
N THR A 866 -59.76 -2.96 -41.72
CA THR A 866 -59.87 -3.99 -40.67
C THR A 866 -61.30 -4.40 -40.26
N PRO A 867 -62.31 -3.50 -40.13
CA PRO A 867 -63.72 -3.87 -39.93
C PRO A 867 -64.34 -4.70 -41.07
N SER A 868 -63.63 -4.90 -42.18
CA SER A 868 -63.98 -5.80 -43.29
C SER A 868 -63.37 -7.20 -43.16
N GLU A 869 -62.45 -7.42 -42.23
CA GLU A 869 -61.71 -8.67 -41.97
C GLU A 869 -62.44 -9.59 -40.96
N ASP A 870 -63.50 -9.11 -40.27
CA ASP A 870 -64.48 -9.89 -39.48
C ASP A 870 -65.08 -11.06 -40.30
N ALA A 871 -64.38 -12.20 -40.28
CA ALA A 871 -64.60 -13.38 -41.10
C ALA A 871 -65.77 -14.24 -40.57
N ASP A 872 -66.00 -14.25 -39.25
CA ASP A 872 -67.17 -14.86 -38.59
C ASP A 872 -68.43 -14.02 -38.83
N GLY A 873 -68.31 -12.69 -38.75
CA GLY A 873 -69.40 -11.73 -38.83
C GLY A 873 -70.03 -11.41 -37.47
N ASP A 874 -69.24 -11.44 -36.39
CA ASP A 874 -69.69 -11.16 -35.03
C ASP A 874 -69.29 -9.78 -34.48
N GLY A 875 -68.40 -9.07 -35.20
CA GLY A 875 -67.97 -7.70 -34.93
C GLY A 875 -66.82 -7.61 -33.94
N ASN A 876 -65.81 -8.48 -34.10
CA ASN A 876 -64.59 -8.52 -33.30
C ASN A 876 -63.43 -9.06 -34.17
N PRO A 877 -62.70 -8.21 -34.91
CA PRO A 877 -61.59 -8.65 -35.79
C PRO A 877 -60.52 -9.47 -35.05
N THR A 878 -60.21 -9.10 -33.80
CA THR A 878 -59.11 -9.66 -32.97
C THR A 878 -59.12 -11.17 -32.70
N ASN A 879 -60.17 -11.91 -33.10
CA ASN A 879 -60.22 -13.37 -32.91
C ASN A 879 -60.33 -14.21 -34.20
N ASP A 880 -60.41 -13.58 -35.37
CA ASP A 880 -60.52 -14.27 -36.65
C ASP A 880 -59.14 -14.58 -37.24
N ASP A 881 -58.79 -15.87 -37.32
CA ASP A 881 -57.58 -16.39 -37.98
C ASP A 881 -58.02 -17.37 -39.10
N SER A 882 -58.12 -16.87 -40.33
CA SER A 882 -58.51 -17.63 -41.53
C SER A 882 -57.45 -18.64 -41.99
N ASN A 883 -56.20 -18.39 -41.60
CA ASN A 883 -54.97 -19.01 -42.08
C ASN A 883 -54.61 -20.26 -41.23
N GLY A 884 -54.72 -20.13 -39.92
CA GLY A 884 -54.44 -21.11 -38.88
C GLY A 884 -53.00 -21.07 -38.36
N ASP A 885 -52.28 -19.96 -38.47
CA ASP A 885 -50.90 -19.80 -37.99
C ASP A 885 -50.75 -19.00 -36.69
N GLY A 886 -51.78 -18.29 -36.25
CA GLY A 886 -51.89 -17.68 -34.92
C GLY A 886 -51.71 -16.16 -34.89
N ILE A 887 -51.71 -15.49 -36.04
CA ILE A 887 -51.87 -14.04 -36.16
C ILE A 887 -53.32 -13.79 -36.60
N PRO A 888 -54.05 -12.82 -36.02
CA PRO A 888 -55.38 -12.42 -36.51
C PRO A 888 -55.35 -11.94 -37.96
N ASP A 889 -56.48 -12.04 -38.67
CA ASP A 889 -56.56 -11.68 -40.09
C ASP A 889 -56.19 -10.20 -40.34
N TYR A 890 -56.51 -9.30 -39.40
CA TYR A 890 -56.20 -7.85 -39.48
C TYR A 890 -54.72 -7.49 -39.27
N LEU A 891 -53.92 -8.42 -38.73
CA LEU A 891 -52.47 -8.28 -38.54
C LEU A 891 -51.66 -9.23 -39.44
N ASP A 892 -52.30 -10.05 -40.30
CA ASP A 892 -51.62 -10.93 -41.29
C ASP A 892 -51.86 -10.45 -42.72
N PRO A 893 -50.87 -9.83 -43.40
CA PRO A 893 -50.98 -9.32 -44.78
C PRO A 893 -51.08 -10.41 -45.86
N LYS A 894 -51.56 -11.60 -45.52
CA LYS A 894 -51.75 -12.81 -46.32
C LYS A 894 -52.80 -13.77 -45.68
N PRO A 895 -53.99 -13.31 -45.22
CA PRO A 895 -54.89 -14.12 -44.38
C PRO A 895 -55.51 -15.33 -45.12
N ALA A 896 -55.28 -15.45 -46.44
CA ALA A 896 -55.67 -16.58 -47.26
C ALA A 896 -54.50 -17.43 -47.79
N ASN A 897 -54.57 -18.75 -47.58
CA ASN A 897 -53.64 -19.73 -48.16
C ASN A 897 -53.73 -19.82 -49.70
N THR A 898 -52.97 -18.96 -50.39
CA THR A 898 -52.97 -18.78 -51.86
C THR A 898 -52.01 -19.70 -52.62
N ASP A 899 -51.29 -20.58 -51.92
CA ASP A 899 -50.09 -21.25 -52.42
C ASP A 899 -50.38 -22.34 -53.49
N ILE A 900 -49.59 -22.42 -54.57
CA ILE A 900 -49.87 -23.30 -55.74
C ILE A 900 -48.99 -24.57 -55.70
N ILE A 901 -49.54 -25.64 -55.11
CA ILE A 901 -48.80 -26.86 -54.76
C ILE A 901 -48.99 -27.99 -55.78
N VAL A 902 -47.90 -28.45 -56.42
CA VAL A 902 -47.94 -29.57 -57.38
C VAL A 902 -47.74 -30.92 -56.69
N MET A 903 -48.77 -31.78 -56.68
CA MET A 903 -48.74 -33.04 -55.93
C MET A 903 -47.78 -34.08 -56.52
N GLN A 904 -46.92 -34.66 -55.69
CA GLN A 904 -45.77 -35.45 -56.15
C GLN A 904 -46.08 -36.90 -56.58
N MET A 905 -47.34 -37.31 -56.73
CA MET A 905 -47.73 -38.70 -57.02
C MET A 905 -48.89 -38.85 -58.03
N VAL A 906 -48.74 -39.78 -58.97
CA VAL A 906 -49.78 -40.17 -59.94
C VAL A 906 -49.88 -41.70 -60.00
N THR A 907 -51.08 -42.25 -59.77
CA THR A 907 -51.36 -43.69 -59.77
C THR A 907 -52.62 -44.02 -60.58
N PRO A 908 -52.56 -44.06 -61.93
CA PRO A 908 -53.72 -44.26 -62.78
C PRO A 908 -54.13 -45.74 -62.86
N ASN A 909 -54.58 -46.28 -61.73
CA ASN A 909 -54.87 -47.70 -61.52
C ASN A 909 -56.38 -48.04 -61.60
N GLY A 910 -57.27 -47.04 -61.64
CA GLY A 910 -58.72 -47.17 -61.68
C GLY A 910 -59.42 -47.25 -60.31
N ASP A 911 -58.75 -46.94 -59.19
CA ASP A 911 -59.34 -46.86 -57.85
C ASP A 911 -59.95 -45.49 -57.51
N GLY A 912 -59.67 -44.46 -58.31
CA GLY A 912 -60.22 -43.11 -58.17
C GLY A 912 -59.36 -42.15 -57.34
N LYS A 913 -58.18 -42.56 -56.87
CA LYS A 913 -57.20 -41.70 -56.18
C LYS A 913 -55.97 -41.47 -57.05
N ASN A 914 -55.51 -40.22 -57.10
CA ASN A 914 -54.32 -39.80 -57.85
C ASN A 914 -54.30 -40.28 -59.32
N GLU A 915 -55.47 -40.44 -59.95
CA GLU A 915 -55.63 -40.90 -61.35
C GLU A 915 -54.98 -39.94 -62.37
N PHE A 916 -54.76 -38.70 -61.94
CA PHE A 916 -54.01 -37.67 -62.63
C PHE A 916 -53.24 -36.82 -61.61
N LEU A 917 -52.28 -36.04 -62.09
CA LEU A 917 -51.54 -35.08 -61.29
C LEU A 917 -52.46 -33.96 -60.80
N TRP A 918 -52.76 -33.94 -59.50
CA TRP A 918 -53.46 -32.82 -58.88
C TRP A 918 -52.48 -31.67 -58.63
N ILE A 919 -52.92 -30.43 -58.85
CA ILE A 919 -52.21 -29.22 -58.46
C ILE A 919 -53.18 -28.42 -57.57
N GLU A 920 -52.84 -28.24 -56.30
CA GLU A 920 -53.58 -27.38 -55.35
C GLU A 920 -53.66 -25.95 -55.91
N ASN A 921 -54.76 -25.25 -55.65
CA ASN A 921 -54.97 -23.85 -56.06
C ASN A 921 -54.70 -23.53 -57.55
N VAL A 922 -54.73 -24.52 -58.45
CA VAL A 922 -54.42 -24.35 -59.89
C VAL A 922 -55.37 -23.41 -60.63
N ASP A 923 -56.53 -23.09 -60.07
CA ASP A 923 -57.44 -22.08 -60.62
C ASP A 923 -56.90 -20.64 -60.41
N LEU A 924 -55.97 -20.43 -59.46
CA LEU A 924 -55.17 -19.19 -59.30
C LEU A 924 -53.97 -19.13 -60.26
N ALA A 925 -53.54 -20.27 -60.82
CA ALA A 925 -52.42 -20.35 -61.77
C ALA A 925 -52.87 -19.91 -63.19
N LEU A 926 -52.88 -18.60 -63.43
CA LEU A 926 -53.24 -17.99 -64.70
C LEU A 926 -52.21 -18.27 -65.81
N ASP A 927 -52.69 -18.33 -67.06
CA ASP A 927 -51.91 -18.61 -68.28
C ASP A 927 -50.94 -19.82 -68.20
N ASN A 928 -51.24 -20.78 -67.32
CA ASN A 928 -50.26 -21.80 -66.92
C ASN A 928 -49.84 -22.79 -68.01
N HIS A 929 -48.62 -23.32 -67.86
CA HIS A 929 -47.96 -24.22 -68.79
C HIS A 929 -47.15 -25.31 -68.07
N LEU A 930 -47.62 -26.56 -68.18
CA LEU A 930 -47.01 -27.73 -67.56
C LEU A 930 -46.22 -28.58 -68.56
N ARG A 931 -44.93 -28.76 -68.30
CA ARG A 931 -44.06 -29.71 -69.02
C ARG A 931 -43.53 -30.77 -68.06
N ILE A 932 -43.61 -32.03 -68.48
CA ILE A 932 -43.09 -33.18 -67.70
C ILE A 932 -42.06 -33.91 -68.54
N PHE A 933 -40.93 -34.24 -67.92
CA PHE A 933 -39.75 -34.84 -68.51
C PHE A 933 -39.46 -36.20 -67.86
N ASN A 934 -38.97 -37.16 -68.64
CA ASN A 934 -38.38 -38.37 -68.06
C ASN A 934 -36.95 -38.11 -67.56
N ARG A 935 -36.38 -39.10 -66.85
CA ARG A 935 -35.01 -39.07 -66.28
C ARG A 935 -33.85 -38.73 -67.24
N TRP A 936 -34.10 -38.63 -68.55
CA TRP A 936 -33.12 -38.27 -69.57
C TRP A 936 -33.35 -36.85 -70.14
N GLY A 937 -34.21 -36.04 -69.51
CA GLY A 937 -34.56 -34.69 -69.97
C GLY A 937 -35.45 -34.65 -71.21
N ILE A 938 -36.11 -35.76 -71.57
CA ILE A 938 -37.01 -35.81 -72.73
C ILE A 938 -38.45 -35.58 -72.28
N THR A 939 -39.11 -34.56 -72.83
CA THR A 939 -40.50 -34.21 -72.60
C THR A 939 -41.44 -35.37 -72.95
N VAL A 940 -42.22 -35.82 -71.97
CA VAL A 940 -43.25 -36.87 -72.08
C VAL A 940 -44.67 -36.32 -72.04
N TYR A 941 -44.86 -35.14 -71.46
CA TYR A 941 -46.10 -34.37 -71.50
C TYR A 941 -45.76 -32.87 -71.61
N GLU A 942 -46.60 -32.14 -72.32
CA GLU A 942 -46.55 -30.69 -72.50
C GLU A 942 -48.00 -30.24 -72.72
N GLY A 943 -48.45 -29.24 -71.96
CA GLY A 943 -49.83 -28.76 -71.99
C GLY A 943 -49.97 -27.38 -71.35
N GLU A 944 -50.75 -26.53 -72.02
CA GLU A 944 -51.15 -25.19 -71.55
C GLU A 944 -52.53 -25.28 -70.90
N ASN A 945 -52.87 -24.40 -69.95
CA ASN A 945 -54.17 -24.31 -69.26
C ASN A 945 -54.56 -25.60 -68.50
N TYR A 946 -53.65 -26.09 -67.66
CA TYR A 946 -53.93 -27.16 -66.68
C TYR A 946 -54.97 -26.70 -65.66
N ASN A 947 -55.93 -27.55 -65.29
CA ASN A 947 -57.08 -27.13 -64.48
C ASN A 947 -57.73 -28.20 -63.59
N ASN A 948 -57.06 -29.34 -63.35
CA ASN A 948 -57.58 -30.51 -62.61
C ASN A 948 -58.91 -31.16 -63.09
N GLN A 949 -59.68 -30.52 -63.97
CA GLN A 949 -61.06 -30.90 -64.29
C GLN A 949 -61.17 -31.59 -65.65
N ASN A 950 -60.64 -30.96 -66.70
CA ASN A 950 -60.81 -31.40 -68.08
C ASN A 950 -59.50 -31.42 -68.89
N ASN A 951 -58.48 -30.69 -68.43
CA ASN A 951 -57.14 -30.71 -69.00
C ASN A 951 -56.14 -31.12 -67.91
N VAL A 952 -55.81 -32.42 -67.93
CA VAL A 952 -54.98 -33.05 -66.90
C VAL A 952 -53.88 -33.94 -67.50
N PHE A 953 -52.95 -34.35 -66.65
CA PHE A 953 -51.94 -35.37 -66.90
C PHE A 953 -52.27 -36.63 -66.11
N ASP A 954 -52.85 -37.60 -66.80
CA ASP A 954 -53.31 -38.90 -66.28
C ASP A 954 -52.23 -40.00 -66.41
N GLY A 955 -50.96 -39.62 -66.30
CA GLY A 955 -49.82 -40.54 -66.50
C GLY A 955 -49.61 -41.02 -67.95
N ARG A 956 -50.39 -40.57 -68.94
CA ARG A 956 -50.21 -40.95 -70.36
C ARG A 956 -49.29 -40.00 -71.12
N SER A 957 -48.41 -40.58 -71.95
CA SER A 957 -47.46 -39.82 -72.76
C SER A 957 -48.17 -39.04 -73.88
N LYS A 958 -48.07 -37.71 -73.87
CA LYS A 958 -48.47 -36.82 -74.97
C LYS A 958 -47.28 -36.35 -75.83
N GLY A 959 -46.05 -36.62 -75.41
CA GLY A 959 -44.79 -36.19 -76.04
C GLY A 959 -44.55 -36.69 -77.47
N ARG A 960 -43.85 -35.89 -78.28
CA ARG A 960 -43.91 -35.95 -79.76
C ARG A 960 -43.03 -37.00 -80.46
N THR A 961 -42.10 -37.70 -79.77
CA THR A 961 -41.01 -38.39 -80.51
C THR A 961 -40.44 -39.74 -80.02
N THR A 962 -40.65 -40.24 -78.79
CA THR A 962 -39.96 -41.48 -78.32
C THR A 962 -40.77 -42.46 -77.46
N VAL A 963 -42.00 -42.13 -77.05
CA VAL A 963 -42.98 -43.07 -76.45
C VAL A 963 -44.24 -43.00 -77.32
N ASN A 964 -44.98 -44.10 -77.46
CA ASN A 964 -46.21 -44.07 -78.26
C ASN A 964 -47.22 -43.10 -77.63
N SER A 965 -47.64 -42.09 -78.40
CA SER A 965 -48.62 -41.10 -77.94
C SER A 965 -49.93 -41.80 -77.51
N GLY A 966 -50.34 -41.56 -76.26
CA GLY A 966 -51.53 -42.16 -75.64
C GLY A 966 -51.32 -43.47 -74.87
N GLU A 967 -50.10 -44.01 -74.79
CA GLU A 967 -49.77 -45.11 -73.85
C GLU A 967 -49.39 -44.54 -72.47
N TYR A 968 -49.66 -45.31 -71.40
CA TYR A 968 -49.24 -44.99 -70.04
C TYR A 968 -47.71 -45.01 -69.92
N LEU A 969 -47.17 -44.07 -69.14
CA LEU A 969 -45.75 -43.98 -68.86
C LEU A 969 -45.33 -45.07 -67.86
N PRO A 970 -44.18 -45.74 -68.05
CA PRO A 970 -43.69 -46.74 -67.11
C PRO A 970 -43.46 -46.14 -65.72
N ALA A 971 -43.74 -46.92 -64.68
CA ALA A 971 -43.54 -46.51 -63.29
C ALA A 971 -42.10 -46.02 -63.01
N GLY A 972 -41.98 -44.94 -62.24
CA GLY A 972 -40.72 -44.30 -61.89
C GLY A 972 -40.85 -42.78 -61.68
N VAL A 973 -39.72 -42.14 -61.39
CA VAL A 973 -39.61 -40.68 -61.21
C VAL A 973 -39.56 -39.96 -62.56
N TYR A 974 -40.35 -38.90 -62.66
CA TYR A 974 -40.38 -37.90 -63.72
C TYR A 974 -40.18 -36.52 -63.09
N PHE A 975 -39.76 -35.54 -63.89
CA PHE A 975 -39.54 -34.16 -63.42
C PHE A 975 -40.54 -33.24 -64.11
N TYR A 976 -41.02 -32.20 -63.44
CA TYR A 976 -41.91 -31.21 -64.03
C TYR A 976 -41.30 -29.81 -63.98
N ILE A 977 -41.76 -28.97 -64.90
CA ILE A 977 -41.66 -27.51 -64.82
C ILE A 977 -43.07 -26.98 -65.10
N PHE A 978 -43.59 -26.18 -64.18
CA PHE A 978 -44.89 -25.55 -64.22
C PHE A 978 -44.68 -24.03 -64.20
N GLU A 979 -44.90 -23.39 -65.34
CA GLU A 979 -44.80 -21.94 -65.53
C GLU A 979 -46.21 -21.35 -65.41
N TYR A 980 -46.42 -20.28 -64.64
CA TYR A 980 -47.73 -19.63 -64.46
C TYR A 980 -47.60 -18.17 -63.97
N ASN A 981 -48.72 -17.44 -63.98
CA ASN A 981 -48.87 -16.13 -63.33
C ASN A 981 -49.95 -16.24 -62.23
N THR A 982 -49.93 -15.37 -61.22
CA THR A 982 -51.05 -15.16 -60.29
C THR A 982 -51.74 -13.82 -60.61
N ALA A 983 -52.54 -13.28 -59.68
CA ALA A 983 -53.07 -11.91 -59.80
C ALA A 983 -51.98 -10.85 -59.52
N SER A 984 -51.13 -11.11 -58.52
CA SER A 984 -50.03 -10.25 -58.05
C SER A 984 -48.74 -10.43 -58.87
N GLU A 985 -48.36 -11.67 -59.20
CA GLU A 985 -47.06 -12.01 -59.79
C GLU A 985 -47.13 -12.56 -61.22
N ASN A 986 -46.05 -12.37 -61.99
CA ASN A 986 -45.92 -12.84 -63.37
C ASN A 986 -44.62 -13.66 -63.57
N ASP A 987 -44.66 -14.59 -64.53
CA ASP A 987 -43.54 -15.45 -64.95
C ASP A 987 -43.00 -16.43 -63.87
N ILE A 988 -43.83 -16.82 -62.89
CA ILE A 988 -43.48 -17.80 -61.84
C ILE A 988 -43.14 -19.16 -62.48
N THR A 989 -42.09 -19.81 -61.98
CA THR A 989 -41.64 -21.13 -62.45
C THR A 989 -41.44 -22.10 -61.29
N ASN A 990 -42.44 -22.93 -61.00
CA ASN A 990 -42.32 -24.03 -60.06
C ASN A 990 -41.73 -25.27 -60.76
N SER A 991 -40.78 -25.97 -60.13
CA SER A 991 -40.20 -27.19 -60.70
C SER A 991 -39.83 -28.22 -59.64
N GLY A 992 -40.03 -29.50 -59.97
CA GLY A 992 -39.83 -30.58 -59.02
C GLY A 992 -39.92 -31.95 -59.66
N TYR A 993 -40.29 -32.96 -58.86
CA TYR A 993 -40.48 -34.33 -59.34
C TYR A 993 -41.87 -34.85 -59.04
N ILE A 994 -42.32 -35.81 -59.86
CA ILE A 994 -43.50 -36.63 -59.62
C ILE A 994 -43.12 -38.11 -59.74
N TYR A 995 -43.71 -38.94 -58.89
CA TYR A 995 -43.60 -40.39 -58.98
C TYR A 995 -44.86 -40.98 -59.63
N ILE A 996 -44.67 -41.67 -60.75
CA ILE A 996 -45.75 -42.43 -61.40
C ILE A 996 -45.65 -43.90 -60.98
N SER A 997 -46.75 -44.49 -60.52
CA SER A 997 -46.89 -45.95 -60.34
C SER A 997 -48.08 -46.49 -61.14
N GLU A 998 -47.98 -47.74 -61.59
CA GLU A 998 -49.16 -48.55 -61.92
C GLU A 998 -49.85 -49.06 -60.64
#